data_AF-A0A9D9YL10-F1
#
_entry.id   AF-A0A9D9YL10-F1
#
_cell.length_a   1.000
_cell.length_b   1.000
_cell.length_c   1.000
_cell.angle_alpha   90.00
_cell.angle_beta   90.00
_cell.angle_gamma   90.00
#
_symmetry.space_group_name_H-M   'P 1'
#
loop_
_entity.id
_entity.type
_entity.pdbx_description
1 polymer ?
#
loop_
_entity_poly.entity_id
_entity_poly.type
_entity_poly.pdbx_seq_one_letter_code
_entity_poly.pdbx_strand_id
1 'polypeptide(L)'
;TALASRPFRGDFVWNSRNYSSSFLELHTALNTLTWTKLLDANTAGFDVLNHSWSHAAVTTLGANYVYNYPAPQGATTLESGGYEYELSQNEDEVASHGVTMAPLAMVPPAGDHGYIDPAFSTGYKLVASESSSFTYSGGTVAVDTGGMNVTSSVDLDHLFAYRYFYEDSRFAPNTATAITTPIDTLASRSRGANKYWAIGFTHRTSVASGGLTEANYESLMNHIATTYGRDGDDSIWMAPAEEVYDYLSTKQNTAVSTNTVGNVMTITLDTTSVPALRREALSLTVSSDAEIESIAYAPGEFTATSSNINTGLINVDWGTVYTANDFTRVETLVATAETSRLQSDIDIATTYVAMLPASLEKNNFTSRLGNIVVLGQRWLINLGINSAGKLQDTVVGSETENLWWNEINLVSNTGSNQTSPILVDTANVNTSLTVVLPQSTATNSWVKPGAGSEGQTTVTDGDGAYPNAKMQKGLYIYSGTETPPVIQIHNLDPVKKYKVTIFGSTKNLNTGKTTSNIAVQGASQGPYQHYNNTNNTLIFSSVSPTVGGIIEIVLTPVNPAWSITPINVIDISEVTPALPAVTFNSQSLRSQGSGLVDYGYTITDDNSDPITLMSYQYSSTGAFNGEEATATPKSSDGLHDGISSLTSSPAGVAHDFVWDAITDLVGQEGSFYLRLRPQNLSSDGSYSIATPVALDFKNPVQTSIGATTTSSTASITWTTQEIAYGLVEYGTTDSYGSSVGSLSSGTAVLSHDFDLSGLDACTTYHYRVSSRDSVGNNTVSSDQTMHTADCPSPVASPVAGLYNATQSVTLSATGSSSIRYSTSATPADCSAGTLYSGAISVASTTTIYTRACDISNNSTIASFLYDIDTVAPSAPVASPGAGTFNSTQSVTLSAAGSDSIRYSTSTTPSDCSAGSLYGGAISVSADQTIYTRACDTAGNSSTASFAYVIDTNAPDSAVASPVAGIYNSTQSVTLSAAGSTSIRYSTSATPSDCSSGTLYAGAISVATDTTIYVRACDGVGNASTTSFTYNIDTTPPDAPVASPIAGSHAGTQSVTLSAAGSTSIRYSTSATPADCSADTLYSGAITVASDTTLYVLACDDADNSSDSSFAYTITAESTPAPVAPSRRYGSSSSYSVSVFNSRVAQPSAPIKDISNITKPAPVVTSKNNLNNISPSVVSSIEKLPNNLKINTSSSNIKSLQKFLSDSSSGPKAKALEKHGLTNNFGPLTKSALAEWQKANGLKADGILGPKTKAKIIEILNK
;
A
#
# COMPACT_ATOMS: atom_id res chain seq x y z
N THR A 1 8.87 0.10 -15.20
CA THR A 1 8.48 1.00 -16.31
C THR A 1 7.32 0.41 -17.11
N ALA A 2 7.48 -0.62 -17.94
CA ALA A 2 6.41 -1.12 -18.83
C ALA A 2 5.11 -1.62 -18.15
N LEU A 3 5.16 -2.01 -16.87
CA LEU A 3 3.96 -2.38 -16.08
C LEU A 3 3.20 -1.16 -15.52
N ALA A 4 3.88 -0.03 -15.28
CA ALA A 4 3.27 1.15 -14.69
C ALA A 4 2.35 1.92 -15.68
N SER A 5 2.51 1.66 -16.98
CA SER A 5 1.74 2.29 -18.06
C SER A 5 0.49 1.52 -18.49
N ARG A 6 0.05 0.52 -17.72
CA ARG A 6 -1.12 -0.30 -18.04
C ARG A 6 -2.16 -0.18 -16.91
N PRO A 7 -3.47 -0.08 -17.22
CA PRO A 7 -4.51 0.29 -16.24
C PRO A 7 -4.99 -0.89 -15.39
N PHE A 8 -4.08 -1.70 -14.84
CA PHE A 8 -4.41 -2.80 -13.94
C PHE A 8 -3.54 -2.77 -12.67
N ARG A 9 -4.03 -3.41 -11.61
CA ARG A 9 -3.32 -3.63 -10.35
C ARG A 9 -3.19 -5.13 -10.10
N GLY A 10 -2.21 -5.53 -9.31
CA GLY A 10 -1.99 -6.92 -8.95
C GLY A 10 -1.02 -7.07 -7.78
N ASP A 11 -0.59 -8.30 -7.54
CA ASP A 11 0.15 -8.71 -6.35
C ASP A 11 1.62 -9.04 -6.66
N PHE A 12 2.55 -8.53 -5.85
CA PHE A 12 3.93 -9.00 -5.75
C PHE A 12 4.07 -9.95 -4.56
N VAL A 13 4.30 -11.23 -4.85
CA VAL A 13 4.56 -12.25 -3.83
C VAL A 13 6.03 -12.18 -3.41
N TRP A 14 6.30 -11.83 -2.16
CA TRP A 14 7.62 -11.34 -1.72
C TRP A 14 8.26 -12.11 -0.56
N ASN A 15 9.53 -12.44 -0.72
CA ASN A 15 10.44 -12.91 0.32
C ASN A 15 11.71 -12.06 0.34
N SER A 16 12.21 -11.70 1.51
CA SER A 16 13.30 -10.72 1.65
C SER A 16 14.71 -11.36 1.60
N ARG A 17 14.84 -12.63 1.98
CA ARG A 17 16.10 -13.37 2.08
C ARG A 17 16.12 -14.61 1.19
N ASN A 18 17.32 -15.02 0.78
CA ASN A 18 17.54 -16.23 -0.02
C ASN A 18 17.59 -17.49 0.86
N TYR A 19 17.18 -18.63 0.29
CA TYR A 19 17.20 -19.97 0.89
C TYR A 19 18.61 -20.53 1.15
N SER A 20 19.68 -19.79 0.82
CA SER A 20 21.07 -20.26 0.99
C SER A 20 21.58 -20.09 2.42
N SER A 21 22.54 -20.92 2.82
CA SER A 21 23.19 -20.95 4.14
C SER A 21 23.87 -19.66 4.60
N SER A 22 23.85 -18.61 3.78
CA SER A 22 24.47 -17.32 4.01
C SER A 22 23.47 -16.16 4.18
N PHE A 23 22.15 -16.37 4.05
CA PHE A 23 21.08 -15.38 4.30
C PHE A 23 21.34 -13.99 3.67
N LEU A 24 21.93 -13.94 2.47
CA LEU A 24 22.11 -12.67 1.77
C LEU A 24 20.74 -12.09 1.43
N GLU A 25 20.68 -10.77 1.55
CA GLU A 25 19.59 -9.95 1.06
C GLU A 25 19.48 -10.13 -0.46
N LEU A 26 18.29 -10.50 -0.95
CA LEU A 26 18.11 -10.84 -2.36
C LEU A 26 18.16 -9.61 -3.26
N HIS A 27 17.72 -8.46 -2.76
CA HIS A 27 17.20 -7.35 -3.56
C HIS A 27 18.22 -6.21 -3.76
N THR A 28 19.50 -6.52 -3.57
CA THR A 28 20.64 -5.61 -3.72
C THR A 28 21.36 -5.76 -5.07
N ALA A 29 20.93 -6.68 -5.94
CA ALA A 29 21.62 -7.03 -7.20
C ALA A 29 20.83 -6.60 -8.45
N LEU A 30 21.55 -6.42 -9.57
CA LEU A 30 20.99 -5.98 -10.87
C LEU A 30 19.98 -6.96 -11.51
N ASN A 31 19.89 -8.20 -11.04
CA ASN A 31 19.06 -9.27 -11.61
C ASN A 31 17.82 -9.63 -10.76
N THR A 32 17.52 -8.83 -9.73
CA THR A 32 16.35 -8.96 -8.83
C THR A 32 15.56 -7.64 -8.80
N LEU A 33 14.30 -7.68 -8.33
CA LEU A 33 13.53 -6.46 -8.10
C LEU A 33 14.09 -5.76 -6.85
N THR A 34 14.60 -4.54 -6.99
CA THR A 34 15.21 -3.82 -5.86
C THR A 34 14.13 -3.22 -4.94
N TRP A 35 14.48 -2.97 -3.68
CA TRP A 35 13.57 -2.32 -2.71
C TRP A 35 12.95 -1.03 -3.23
N THR A 36 13.72 -0.16 -3.88
CA THR A 36 13.21 1.07 -4.52
C THR A 36 12.12 0.76 -5.55
N LYS A 37 12.32 -0.24 -6.42
CA LYS A 37 11.34 -0.62 -7.44
C LYS A 37 10.09 -1.30 -6.84
N LEU A 38 10.23 -1.97 -5.70
CA LEU A 38 9.08 -2.49 -4.94
C LEU A 38 8.30 -1.34 -4.30
N LEU A 39 8.98 -0.35 -3.73
CA LEU A 39 8.36 0.86 -3.18
C LEU A 39 7.65 1.69 -4.26
N ASP A 40 8.25 1.85 -5.43
CA ASP A 40 7.63 2.48 -6.60
C ASP A 40 6.33 1.74 -6.99
N ALA A 41 6.37 0.40 -7.02
CA ALA A 41 5.22 -0.43 -7.38
C ALA A 41 4.11 -0.41 -6.31
N ASN A 42 4.48 -0.44 -5.02
CA ASN A 42 3.54 -0.35 -3.90
C ASN A 42 2.90 1.05 -3.82
N THR A 43 3.68 2.09 -4.06
CA THR A 43 3.19 3.47 -4.26
C THR A 43 2.30 3.57 -5.50
N ALA A 44 2.58 2.78 -6.55
CA ALA A 44 1.71 2.59 -7.71
C ALA A 44 0.52 1.63 -7.45
N GLY A 45 0.25 1.22 -6.21
CA GLY A 45 -0.95 0.47 -5.84
C GLY A 45 -0.93 -1.00 -6.23
N PHE A 46 0.24 -1.60 -6.39
CA PHE A 46 0.41 -3.05 -6.34
C PHE A 46 0.53 -3.49 -4.88
N ASP A 47 -0.14 -4.58 -4.55
CA ASP A 47 -0.07 -5.17 -3.20
C ASP A 47 1.18 -6.05 -3.08
N VAL A 48 1.72 -6.17 -1.86
CA VAL A 48 2.88 -7.01 -1.57
C VAL A 48 2.41 -8.12 -0.64
N LEU A 49 2.39 -9.37 -1.11
CA LEU A 49 1.91 -10.52 -0.34
C LEU A 49 3.07 -11.24 0.34
N ASN A 50 2.83 -11.72 1.57
CA ASN A 50 3.86 -12.42 2.33
C ASN A 50 4.15 -13.81 1.71
N HIS A 51 5.43 -14.08 1.43
CA HIS A 51 5.93 -15.35 0.90
C HIS A 51 6.99 -16.00 1.81
N SER A 52 6.93 -15.74 3.12
CA SER A 52 7.97 -16.01 4.13
C SER A 52 9.24 -15.16 3.98
N TRP A 53 10.04 -15.08 5.04
CA TRP A 53 11.29 -14.34 5.07
C TRP A 53 12.36 -14.96 4.16
N SER A 54 12.57 -16.28 4.24
CA SER A 54 13.69 -17.00 3.60
C SER A 54 13.34 -17.83 2.35
N HIS A 55 12.07 -17.91 1.96
CA HIS A 55 11.57 -18.82 0.92
C HIS A 55 11.89 -20.32 1.23
N ALA A 56 11.93 -20.67 2.52
CA ALA A 56 12.15 -22.04 2.96
C ALA A 56 10.82 -22.80 3.17
N ALA A 57 10.73 -23.99 2.57
CA ALA A 57 9.83 -25.04 3.06
C ALA A 57 10.48 -25.71 4.27
N VAL A 58 9.86 -25.60 5.44
CA VAL A 58 10.38 -26.14 6.70
C VAL A 58 10.26 -27.67 6.72
N THR A 59 9.32 -28.24 5.94
CA THR A 59 9.07 -29.68 5.86
C THR A 59 10.09 -30.48 5.02
N THR A 60 10.87 -29.86 4.12
CA THR A 60 11.86 -30.56 3.27
C THR A 60 13.25 -30.66 3.90
N LEU A 61 13.48 -29.98 5.03
CA LEU A 61 14.75 -29.98 5.74
C LEU A 61 14.81 -31.15 6.74
N GLY A 62 15.32 -32.29 6.26
CA GLY A 62 15.61 -33.44 7.12
C GLY A 62 16.54 -33.07 8.29
N ALA A 63 16.45 -33.86 9.38
CA ALA A 63 16.93 -33.57 10.74
C ALA A 63 18.45 -33.30 10.95
N ASN A 64 19.22 -33.02 9.90
CA ASN A 64 20.66 -32.72 9.94
C ASN A 64 21.01 -31.25 9.64
N TYR A 65 20.05 -30.40 9.23
CA TYR A 65 20.28 -28.96 9.07
C TYR A 65 19.80 -28.18 10.30
N VAL A 66 20.69 -28.08 11.30
CA VAL A 66 20.51 -27.18 12.44
C VAL A 66 20.77 -25.75 11.97
N TYR A 67 19.72 -24.94 11.82
CA TYR A 67 19.89 -23.50 11.69
C TYR A 67 20.39 -22.91 13.02
N ASN A 68 21.57 -22.29 12.97
CA ASN A 68 21.96 -21.28 13.97
C ASN A 68 21.12 -20.02 13.75
N TYR A 69 19.84 -20.06 14.11
CA TYR A 69 19.11 -18.83 14.39
C TYR A 69 19.82 -18.12 15.55
N PRO A 70 20.11 -16.81 15.46
CA PRO A 70 20.37 -15.99 16.63
C PRO A 70 19.03 -15.80 17.36
N ALA A 71 18.54 -16.86 17.99
CA ALA A 71 17.35 -16.78 18.82
C ALA A 71 17.56 -15.71 19.90
N PRO A 72 16.53 -14.93 20.28
CA PRO A 72 16.59 -14.13 21.48
C PRO A 72 16.98 -15.05 22.64
N GLN A 73 17.99 -14.62 23.39
CA GLN A 73 18.83 -15.43 24.28
C GLN A 73 18.01 -16.36 25.22
N GLY A 74 17.77 -17.62 24.82
CA GLY A 74 17.11 -18.61 25.69
C GLY A 74 16.33 -19.77 25.07
N ALA A 75 16.00 -19.78 23.76
CA ALA A 75 15.21 -20.87 23.15
C ALA A 75 16.10 -21.94 22.48
N THR A 76 15.92 -23.22 22.81
CA THR A 76 16.78 -24.33 22.36
C THR A 76 16.09 -25.43 21.54
N THR A 77 14.82 -25.24 21.15
CA THR A 77 14.07 -26.17 20.29
C THR A 77 13.06 -25.40 19.45
N LEU A 78 12.95 -25.72 18.15
CA LEU A 78 11.85 -25.28 17.29
C LEU A 78 10.56 -26.04 17.66
N GLU A 79 9.91 -25.60 18.74
CA GLU A 79 8.47 -25.78 18.90
C GLU A 79 7.74 -24.89 17.89
N SER A 80 6.48 -25.21 17.60
CA SER A 80 5.55 -24.60 16.61
C SER A 80 5.50 -23.06 16.54
N GLY A 81 6.58 -22.43 16.06
CA GLY A 81 6.74 -20.99 16.00
C GLY A 81 7.73 -20.51 14.93
N GLY A 82 8.28 -21.43 14.12
CA GLY A 82 9.19 -21.09 13.02
C GLY A 82 8.47 -20.46 11.83
N TYR A 83 7.25 -20.91 11.53
CA TYR A 83 6.44 -20.37 10.44
C TYR A 83 5.93 -18.95 10.76
N GLU A 84 5.45 -18.74 11.98
CA GLU A 84 5.01 -17.44 12.51
C GLU A 84 6.17 -16.44 12.59
N TYR A 85 7.38 -16.91 12.94
CA TYR A 85 8.60 -16.12 12.91
C TYR A 85 8.96 -15.71 11.46
N GLU A 86 8.97 -16.65 10.51
CA GLU A 86 9.25 -16.37 9.09
C GLU A 86 8.22 -15.42 8.45
N LEU A 87 6.96 -15.43 8.90
CA LEU A 87 5.95 -14.45 8.48
C LEU A 87 6.26 -13.06 9.02
N SER A 88 6.39 -12.93 10.35
CA SER A 88 6.61 -11.64 11.03
C SER A 88 7.94 -10.98 10.67
N GLN A 89 9.04 -11.73 10.49
CA GLN A 89 10.31 -11.15 10.06
C GLN A 89 10.29 -10.62 8.62
N ASN A 90 9.46 -11.20 7.74
CA ASN A 90 9.28 -10.67 6.40
C ASN A 90 8.46 -9.37 6.41
N GLU A 91 7.45 -9.28 7.27
CA GLU A 91 6.69 -8.05 7.52
C GLU A 91 7.60 -6.94 8.07
N ASP A 92 8.40 -7.22 9.11
CA ASP A 92 9.36 -6.29 9.71
C ASP A 92 10.40 -5.79 8.69
N GLU A 93 10.99 -6.69 7.88
CA GLU A 93 12.01 -6.32 6.89
C GLU A 93 11.42 -5.49 5.74
N VAL A 94 10.22 -5.80 5.26
CA VAL A 94 9.53 -5.02 4.22
C VAL A 94 9.12 -3.64 4.75
N ALA A 95 8.60 -3.57 5.97
CA ALA A 95 8.27 -2.30 6.64
C ALA A 95 9.51 -1.42 6.87
N SER A 96 10.68 -2.01 7.16
CA SER A 96 11.94 -1.27 7.35
C SER A 96 12.41 -0.53 6.09
N HIS A 97 11.94 -0.93 4.91
CA HIS A 97 12.21 -0.28 3.62
C HIS A 97 11.09 0.68 3.18
N GLY A 98 10.12 0.99 4.06
CA GLY A 98 9.01 1.90 3.78
C GLY A 98 7.90 1.32 2.91
N VAL A 99 7.95 0.03 2.60
CA VAL A 99 6.94 -0.68 1.81
C VAL A 99 5.86 -1.25 2.74
N THR A 100 4.59 -1.14 2.34
CA THR A 100 3.47 -1.72 3.11
C THR A 100 3.10 -3.10 2.55
N MET A 101 3.29 -4.14 3.36
CA MET A 101 2.82 -5.50 3.06
C MET A 101 1.31 -5.59 3.26
N ALA A 102 0.63 -6.35 2.41
CA ALA A 102 -0.81 -6.63 2.48
C ALA A 102 -1.10 -7.53 3.70
N PRO A 103 -1.81 -7.05 4.73
CA PRO A 103 -2.00 -7.79 5.98
C PRO A 103 -2.92 -9.01 5.88
N LEU A 104 -3.71 -9.17 4.81
CA LEU A 104 -4.77 -10.19 4.76
C LEU A 104 -4.49 -11.38 3.83
N ALA A 105 -3.51 -11.30 2.92
CA ALA A 105 -3.23 -12.36 1.94
C ALA A 105 -1.80 -12.92 1.98
N MET A 106 -1.69 -14.26 1.97
CA MET A 106 -0.43 -15.01 2.07
C MET A 106 -0.33 -16.10 0.99
N VAL A 107 0.88 -16.33 0.47
CA VAL A 107 1.17 -17.39 -0.50
C VAL A 107 2.25 -18.31 0.07
N PRO A 108 2.03 -19.62 0.28
CA PRO A 108 3.05 -20.49 0.85
C PRO A 108 4.30 -20.68 -0.04
N PRO A 109 5.52 -20.47 0.48
CA PRO A 109 6.76 -20.74 -0.27
C PRO A 109 6.88 -22.23 -0.58
N ALA A 110 7.30 -22.53 -1.81
CA ALA A 110 7.52 -23.90 -2.31
C ALA A 110 6.34 -24.89 -2.09
N GLY A 111 5.12 -24.39 -1.88
CA GLY A 111 3.94 -25.21 -1.59
C GLY A 111 3.89 -25.80 -0.18
N ASP A 112 4.69 -25.31 0.78
CA ASP A 112 4.69 -25.84 2.16
C ASP A 112 3.39 -25.49 2.90
N HIS A 113 2.49 -26.46 2.98
CA HIS A 113 1.21 -26.33 3.68
C HIS A 113 1.35 -26.09 5.19
N GLY A 114 2.54 -26.26 5.79
CA GLY A 114 2.76 -25.94 7.19
C GLY A 114 2.55 -24.46 7.54
N TYR A 115 2.62 -23.54 6.56
CA TYR A 115 2.31 -22.11 6.77
C TYR A 115 0.81 -21.79 6.93
N ILE A 116 -0.11 -22.72 6.62
CA ILE A 116 -1.55 -22.43 6.54
C ILE A 116 -2.14 -22.03 7.91
N ASP A 117 -2.02 -22.89 8.92
CA ASP A 117 -2.50 -22.60 10.28
C ASP A 117 -1.77 -21.38 10.91
N PRO A 118 -0.44 -21.26 10.81
CA PRO A 118 0.31 -20.07 11.20
C PRO A 118 -0.28 -18.78 10.62
N ALA A 119 -0.48 -18.70 9.29
CA ALA A 119 -0.98 -17.50 8.63
C ALA A 119 -2.33 -17.04 9.21
N PHE A 120 -3.33 -17.93 9.27
CA PHE A 120 -4.63 -17.59 9.87
C PHE A 120 -4.52 -17.22 11.36
N SER A 121 -3.60 -17.84 12.12
CA SER A 121 -3.38 -17.52 13.53
C SER A 121 -2.73 -16.13 13.74
N THR A 122 -1.90 -15.69 12.79
CA THR A 122 -1.22 -14.38 12.82
C THR A 122 -2.07 -13.23 12.29
N GLY A 123 -3.20 -13.52 11.62
CA GLY A 123 -4.20 -12.51 11.23
C GLY A 123 -4.57 -12.50 9.75
N TYR A 124 -3.82 -13.22 8.90
CA TYR A 124 -4.16 -13.42 7.49
C TYR A 124 -5.55 -14.04 7.33
N LYS A 125 -6.21 -13.75 6.21
CA LYS A 125 -7.58 -14.17 5.89
C LYS A 125 -7.69 -14.95 4.59
N LEU A 126 -6.73 -14.78 3.69
CA LEU A 126 -6.61 -15.51 2.44
C LEU A 126 -5.28 -16.25 2.35
N VAL A 127 -5.34 -17.52 1.94
CA VAL A 127 -4.16 -18.32 1.59
C VAL A 127 -4.34 -18.90 0.19
N ALA A 128 -3.34 -18.67 -0.68
CA ALA A 128 -3.36 -19.11 -2.08
C ALA A 128 -2.24 -20.11 -2.40
N SER A 129 -2.58 -21.26 -2.98
CA SER A 129 -1.62 -22.33 -3.32
C SER A 129 -2.03 -23.10 -4.58
N GLU A 130 -1.10 -23.84 -5.20
CA GLU A 130 -1.35 -24.74 -6.34
C GLU A 130 -2.10 -26.03 -5.96
N SER A 131 -2.50 -26.18 -4.70
CA SER A 131 -3.21 -27.35 -4.20
C SER A 131 -4.71 -27.25 -4.37
N SER A 132 -5.32 -28.29 -4.94
CA SER A 132 -6.79 -28.44 -5.03
C SER A 132 -7.46 -28.83 -3.71
N SER A 133 -6.66 -29.07 -2.65
CA SER A 133 -7.14 -29.32 -1.30
C SER A 133 -6.19 -28.72 -0.25
N PHE A 134 -6.75 -27.96 0.68
CA PHE A 134 -6.04 -27.38 1.82
C PHE A 134 -6.39 -28.19 3.07
N THR A 135 -5.41 -28.46 3.93
CA THR A 135 -5.65 -29.08 5.24
C THR A 135 -5.11 -28.12 6.31
N TYR A 136 -5.96 -27.80 7.27
CA TYR A 136 -5.67 -26.93 8.40
C TYR A 136 -6.33 -27.52 9.66
N SER A 137 -6.11 -26.90 10.82
CA SER A 137 -6.62 -27.36 12.12
C SER A 137 -8.15 -27.54 12.19
N GLY A 138 -8.92 -26.84 11.34
CA GLY A 138 -10.38 -27.01 11.21
C GLY A 138 -10.83 -28.12 10.26
N GLY A 139 -9.93 -28.76 9.49
CA GLY A 139 -10.21 -29.88 8.60
C GLY A 139 -9.58 -29.76 7.21
N THR A 140 -10.06 -30.56 6.26
CA THR A 140 -9.63 -30.49 4.85
C THR A 140 -10.72 -29.84 3.99
N VAL A 141 -10.36 -28.78 3.27
CA VAL A 141 -11.22 -28.04 2.34
C VAL A 141 -10.75 -28.30 0.91
N ALA A 142 -11.63 -28.79 0.04
CA ALA A 142 -11.39 -28.88 -1.39
C ALA A 142 -11.74 -27.54 -2.06
N VAL A 143 -10.90 -27.09 -3.01
CA VAL A 143 -11.12 -25.86 -3.78
C VAL A 143 -11.37 -26.17 -5.26
N ASP A 144 -12.16 -25.33 -5.90
CA ASP A 144 -12.42 -25.40 -7.34
C ASP A 144 -11.22 -24.83 -8.12
N THR A 145 -10.52 -25.70 -8.85
CA THR A 145 -9.31 -25.34 -9.60
C THR A 145 -9.58 -24.45 -10.82
N GLY A 146 -10.84 -24.28 -11.21
CA GLY A 146 -11.27 -23.35 -12.25
C GLY A 146 -11.89 -22.06 -11.70
N GLY A 147 -11.61 -21.72 -10.43
CA GLY A 147 -12.05 -20.49 -9.77
C GLY A 147 -13.07 -20.72 -8.65
N MET A 148 -12.94 -19.95 -7.57
CA MET A 148 -13.87 -19.91 -6.45
C MET A 148 -15.19 -19.24 -6.86
N ASN A 149 -16.33 -19.86 -6.53
CA ASN A 149 -17.64 -19.22 -6.74
C ASN A 149 -17.89 -18.15 -5.67
N VAL A 150 -17.96 -16.89 -6.10
CA VAL A 150 -18.14 -15.69 -5.26
C VAL A 150 -19.54 -15.07 -5.38
N THR A 151 -20.49 -15.76 -6.03
CA THR A 151 -21.89 -15.30 -6.05
C THR A 151 -22.48 -15.29 -4.65
N SER A 152 -22.30 -16.38 -3.89
CA SER A 152 -22.78 -16.55 -2.51
C SER A 152 -21.69 -16.16 -1.49
N SER A 153 -22.07 -16.09 -0.22
CA SER A 153 -21.14 -15.85 0.89
C SER A 153 -20.02 -16.89 0.94
N VAL A 154 -18.77 -16.44 1.11
CA VAL A 154 -17.59 -17.27 1.33
C VAL A 154 -17.16 -17.25 2.81
N ASP A 155 -16.32 -18.19 3.23
CA ASP A 155 -15.66 -18.15 4.54
C ASP A 155 -14.56 -17.07 4.53
N LEU A 156 -14.86 -15.94 5.15
CA LEU A 156 -13.96 -14.78 5.23
C LEU A 156 -12.88 -14.92 6.33
N ASP A 157 -12.96 -15.93 7.20
CA ASP A 157 -11.93 -16.23 8.19
C ASP A 157 -10.91 -17.25 7.66
N HIS A 158 -11.29 -18.12 6.71
CA HIS A 158 -10.41 -19.11 6.07
C HIS A 158 -10.60 -19.16 4.54
N LEU A 159 -10.22 -18.09 3.84
CA LEU A 159 -10.44 -17.96 2.40
C LEU A 159 -9.36 -18.69 1.58
N PHE A 160 -9.65 -19.90 1.11
CA PHE A 160 -8.71 -20.73 0.35
C PHE A 160 -8.83 -20.53 -1.17
N ALA A 161 -7.77 -20.02 -1.81
CA ALA A 161 -7.75 -19.78 -3.26
C ALA A 161 -6.83 -20.76 -4.00
N TYR A 162 -7.33 -21.36 -5.09
CA TYR A 162 -6.46 -22.07 -6.03
C TYR A 162 -5.66 -21.06 -6.86
N ARG A 163 -4.34 -21.18 -6.81
CA ARG A 163 -3.39 -20.35 -7.55
C ARG A 163 -3.12 -20.99 -8.92
N TYR A 164 -3.66 -20.42 -9.99
CA TYR A 164 -3.41 -20.88 -11.34
C TYR A 164 -2.02 -20.45 -11.81
N PHE A 165 -1.21 -21.41 -12.25
CA PHE A 165 0.20 -21.21 -12.57
C PHE A 165 0.45 -21.03 -14.07
N TYR A 166 0.93 -19.85 -14.46
CA TYR A 166 1.29 -19.51 -15.84
C TYR A 166 2.80 -19.63 -16.05
N GLU A 167 3.21 -20.59 -16.89
CA GLU A 167 4.60 -20.75 -17.34
C GLU A 167 4.67 -21.20 -18.80
N ASP A 168 5.65 -20.71 -19.56
CA ASP A 168 5.79 -21.02 -20.98
C ASP A 168 5.92 -22.53 -21.26
N SER A 169 6.48 -23.28 -20.31
CA SER A 169 6.69 -24.73 -20.42
C SER A 169 5.37 -25.53 -20.49
N ARG A 170 4.28 -25.03 -19.89
CA ARG A 170 2.96 -25.68 -19.90
C ARG A 170 2.18 -25.44 -21.20
N PHE A 171 2.65 -24.56 -22.09
CA PHE A 171 1.89 -24.09 -23.26
C PHE A 171 2.56 -24.36 -24.63
N ALA A 172 3.62 -25.17 -24.67
CA ALA A 172 4.27 -25.54 -25.93
C ALA A 172 3.41 -26.56 -26.75
N PRO A 173 3.22 -26.38 -28.08
CA PRO A 173 3.86 -25.39 -28.94
C PRO A 173 2.96 -24.19 -29.27
N ASN A 174 3.40 -23.01 -28.83
CA ASN A 174 3.39 -21.75 -29.60
C ASN A 174 2.06 -21.33 -30.28
N THR A 175 0.91 -21.57 -29.65
CA THR A 175 -0.35 -20.91 -30.06
C THR A 175 -0.84 -19.99 -28.95
N ALA A 176 -1.11 -18.72 -29.28
CA ALA A 176 -1.57 -17.71 -28.32
C ALA A 176 -2.86 -18.13 -27.57
N THR A 177 -3.64 -19.05 -28.15
CA THR A 177 -4.84 -19.65 -27.56
C THR A 177 -4.56 -20.46 -26.29
N ALA A 178 -3.37 -21.07 -26.14
CA ALA A 178 -3.07 -21.94 -25.00
C ALA A 178 -2.90 -21.15 -23.69
N ILE A 179 -2.28 -19.98 -23.74
CA ILE A 179 -2.05 -19.12 -22.56
C ILE A 179 -3.31 -18.36 -22.13
N THR A 180 -4.25 -18.07 -23.03
CA THR A 180 -5.52 -17.38 -22.68
C THR A 180 -6.59 -18.33 -22.15
N THR A 181 -6.54 -19.61 -22.52
CA THR A 181 -7.52 -20.65 -22.14
C THR A 181 -7.99 -20.60 -20.66
N PRO A 182 -7.13 -20.38 -19.64
CA PRO A 182 -7.58 -20.35 -18.25
C PRO A 182 -8.48 -19.15 -17.93
N ILE A 183 -8.15 -17.95 -18.44
CA ILE A 183 -8.97 -16.75 -18.24
C ILE A 183 -10.25 -16.80 -19.10
N ASP A 184 -10.16 -17.33 -20.32
CA ASP A 184 -11.31 -17.59 -21.20
C ASP A 184 -12.30 -18.56 -20.53
N THR A 185 -11.80 -19.57 -19.83
CA THR A 185 -12.60 -20.54 -19.07
C THR A 185 -13.28 -19.87 -17.87
N LEU A 186 -12.54 -19.08 -17.07
CA LEU A 186 -13.10 -18.35 -15.92
C LEU A 186 -14.20 -17.37 -16.36
N ALA A 187 -13.98 -16.64 -17.45
CA ALA A 187 -14.93 -15.73 -18.06
C ALA A 187 -16.20 -16.47 -18.52
N SER A 188 -16.02 -17.56 -19.29
CA SER A 188 -17.11 -18.40 -19.79
C SER A 188 -17.97 -18.97 -18.65
N ARG A 189 -17.33 -19.50 -17.59
CA ARG A 189 -18.02 -19.98 -16.37
C ARG A 189 -18.82 -18.86 -15.69
N SER A 190 -18.32 -17.64 -15.70
CA SER A 190 -18.93 -16.46 -15.06
C SER A 190 -20.06 -15.82 -15.86
N ARG A 191 -20.31 -16.22 -17.12
CA ARG A 191 -21.47 -15.74 -17.93
C ARG A 191 -22.82 -16.26 -17.41
N GLY A 192 -22.84 -17.27 -16.56
CA GLY A 192 -24.06 -17.80 -15.93
C GLY A 192 -24.50 -17.04 -14.68
N ALA A 193 -25.40 -17.65 -13.89
CA ALA A 193 -25.84 -17.09 -12.59
C ALA A 193 -24.72 -17.07 -11.53
N ASN A 194 -23.75 -17.98 -11.65
CA ASN A 194 -22.56 -18.00 -10.81
C ASN A 194 -21.48 -17.03 -11.35
N LYS A 195 -20.68 -16.47 -10.45
CA LYS A 195 -19.55 -15.57 -10.72
C LYS A 195 -18.33 -16.19 -10.06
N TYR A 196 -17.22 -16.27 -10.78
CA TYR A 196 -16.03 -16.96 -10.32
C TYR A 196 -14.83 -16.03 -10.28
N TRP A 197 -14.01 -16.20 -9.25
CA TRP A 197 -12.74 -15.49 -9.07
C TRP A 197 -11.58 -16.49 -8.95
N ALA A 198 -10.41 -16.13 -9.47
CA ALA A 198 -9.21 -16.96 -9.41
C ALA A 198 -7.95 -16.09 -9.38
N ILE A 199 -6.87 -16.62 -8.81
CA ILE A 199 -5.56 -15.96 -8.77
C ILE A 199 -4.69 -16.53 -9.88
N GLY A 200 -4.25 -15.67 -10.80
CA GLY A 200 -3.22 -16.00 -11.79
C GLY A 200 -1.83 -15.65 -11.27
N PHE A 201 -0.86 -16.56 -11.43
CA PHE A 201 0.50 -16.38 -10.90
C PHE A 201 1.57 -16.77 -11.93
N THR A 202 2.69 -16.05 -11.95
CA THR A 202 3.94 -16.44 -12.61
C THR A 202 5.16 -15.94 -11.82
N HIS A 203 6.27 -16.67 -11.80
CA HIS A 203 7.44 -16.27 -11.01
C HIS A 203 8.25 -15.12 -11.64
N ARG A 204 8.36 -15.09 -12.97
CA ARG A 204 9.26 -14.19 -13.72
C ARG A 204 8.69 -13.90 -15.09
N THR A 205 8.99 -12.71 -15.61
CA THR A 205 8.70 -12.25 -16.99
C THR A 205 10.01 -12.16 -17.79
N SER A 206 10.71 -13.27 -17.97
CA SER A 206 12.09 -13.29 -18.52
C SER A 206 12.42 -14.63 -19.19
N VAL A 207 13.52 -14.69 -19.97
CA VAL A 207 13.96 -15.86 -20.77
C VAL A 207 14.47 -17.07 -19.95
N ALA A 208 14.13 -17.17 -18.66
CA ALA A 208 14.56 -18.24 -17.76
C ALA A 208 13.41 -19.21 -17.42
N SER A 209 13.75 -20.45 -17.08
CA SER A 209 12.78 -21.52 -16.78
C SER A 209 11.87 -21.21 -15.59
N GLY A 210 10.58 -21.56 -15.67
CA GLY A 210 9.62 -21.54 -14.56
C GLY A 210 8.76 -20.28 -14.44
N GLY A 211 8.68 -19.48 -15.51
CA GLY A 211 7.81 -18.31 -15.63
C GLY A 211 7.32 -18.09 -17.07
N LEU A 212 6.79 -16.90 -17.35
CA LEU A 212 6.46 -16.45 -18.70
C LEU A 212 7.63 -15.66 -19.30
N THR A 213 7.78 -15.69 -20.62
CA THR A 213 8.53 -14.64 -21.33
C THR A 213 7.74 -13.33 -21.33
N GLU A 214 8.44 -12.19 -21.45
CA GLU A 214 7.83 -10.86 -21.52
C GLU A 214 6.77 -10.79 -22.63
N ALA A 215 7.07 -11.28 -23.83
CA ALA A 215 6.12 -11.32 -24.95
C ALA A 215 4.84 -12.13 -24.65
N ASN A 216 4.94 -13.26 -23.95
CA ASN A 216 3.78 -14.08 -23.58
C ASN A 216 2.96 -13.42 -22.46
N TYR A 217 3.62 -12.79 -21.49
CA TYR A 217 2.96 -11.97 -20.47
C TYR A 217 2.20 -10.79 -21.10
N GLU A 218 2.83 -10.05 -22.01
CA GLU A 218 2.19 -8.97 -22.75
C GLU A 218 1.00 -9.47 -23.59
N SER A 219 1.13 -10.62 -24.25
CA SER A 219 0.04 -11.22 -25.02
C SER A 219 -1.15 -11.60 -24.12
N LEU A 220 -0.91 -12.14 -22.92
CA LEU A 220 -1.97 -12.44 -21.96
C LEU A 220 -2.67 -11.16 -21.48
N MET A 221 -1.93 -10.13 -21.10
CA MET A 221 -2.50 -8.87 -20.61
C MET A 221 -3.23 -8.09 -21.71
N ASN A 222 -2.71 -8.10 -22.94
CA ASN A 222 -3.40 -7.52 -24.10
C ASN A 222 -4.71 -8.26 -24.41
N HIS A 223 -4.71 -9.59 -24.33
CA HIS A 223 -5.92 -10.40 -24.52
C HIS A 223 -6.99 -10.10 -23.47
N ILE A 224 -6.61 -9.99 -22.19
CA ILE A 224 -7.53 -9.59 -21.12
C ILE A 224 -8.11 -8.21 -21.42
N ALA A 225 -7.26 -7.20 -21.68
CA ALA A 225 -7.70 -5.83 -21.91
C ALA A 225 -8.65 -5.67 -23.12
N THR A 226 -8.36 -6.34 -24.24
CA THR A 226 -9.09 -6.23 -25.52
C THR A 226 -10.26 -7.20 -25.67
N THR A 227 -10.34 -8.27 -24.87
CA THR A 227 -11.47 -9.21 -24.89
C THR A 227 -12.45 -8.96 -23.76
N TYR A 228 -11.95 -8.71 -22.55
CA TYR A 228 -12.75 -8.74 -21.31
C TYR A 228 -12.62 -7.52 -20.40
N GLY A 229 -11.67 -6.62 -20.67
CA GLY A 229 -11.54 -5.34 -19.98
C GLY A 229 -12.19 -4.20 -20.77
N ARG A 230 -11.77 -2.98 -20.43
CA ARG A 230 -12.24 -1.70 -21.01
C ARG A 230 -12.32 -1.67 -22.54
N ASP A 231 -11.37 -2.30 -23.23
CA ASP A 231 -11.27 -2.27 -24.69
C ASP A 231 -12.00 -3.47 -25.35
N GLY A 232 -12.67 -4.31 -24.55
CA GLY A 232 -13.45 -5.48 -24.94
C GLY A 232 -14.90 -5.44 -24.42
N ASP A 233 -15.39 -6.53 -23.81
CA ASP A 233 -16.77 -6.62 -23.28
C ASP A 233 -16.92 -6.23 -21.78
N ASP A 234 -15.86 -5.70 -21.15
CA ASP A 234 -15.80 -5.23 -19.76
C ASP A 234 -16.35 -6.23 -18.71
N SER A 235 -16.24 -7.54 -18.99
CA SER A 235 -16.78 -8.62 -18.18
C SER A 235 -15.83 -9.22 -17.12
N ILE A 236 -14.56 -8.79 -17.07
CA ILE A 236 -13.59 -9.23 -16.06
C ILE A 236 -13.04 -8.04 -15.26
N TRP A 237 -13.26 -8.10 -13.95
CA TRP A 237 -12.55 -7.26 -12.99
C TRP A 237 -11.22 -7.94 -12.60
N MET A 238 -10.11 -7.25 -12.86
CA MET A 238 -8.77 -7.66 -12.44
C MET A 238 -8.30 -6.75 -11.29
N ALA A 239 -8.06 -7.34 -10.12
CA ALA A 239 -7.70 -6.63 -8.89
C ALA A 239 -6.74 -7.46 -8.02
N PRO A 240 -5.98 -6.82 -7.10
CA PRO A 240 -5.19 -7.50 -6.08
C PRO A 240 -6.02 -8.40 -5.17
N ALA A 241 -5.41 -9.42 -4.58
CA ALA A 241 -6.10 -10.39 -3.74
C ALA A 241 -6.80 -9.77 -2.52
N GLU A 242 -6.21 -8.75 -1.90
CA GLU A 242 -6.80 -8.06 -0.74
C GLU A 242 -7.95 -7.12 -1.14
N GLU A 243 -7.90 -6.48 -2.32
CA GLU A 243 -9.01 -5.67 -2.84
C GLU A 243 -10.27 -6.52 -3.11
N VAL A 244 -10.08 -7.78 -3.53
CA VAL A 244 -11.19 -8.73 -3.68
C VAL A 244 -11.71 -9.19 -2.32
N TYR A 245 -10.84 -9.42 -1.33
CA TYR A 245 -11.26 -9.73 0.04
C TYR A 245 -12.12 -8.60 0.65
N ASP A 246 -11.66 -7.35 0.54
CA ASP A 246 -12.36 -6.15 1.00
C ASP A 246 -13.77 -6.07 0.40
N TYR A 247 -13.90 -6.29 -0.91
CA TYR A 247 -15.20 -6.27 -1.59
C TYR A 247 -16.11 -7.42 -1.15
N LEU A 248 -15.61 -8.64 -0.99
CA LEU A 248 -16.40 -9.78 -0.51
C LEU A 248 -16.85 -9.58 0.94
N SER A 249 -15.97 -9.04 1.79
CA SER A 249 -16.28 -8.68 3.17
C SER A 249 -17.35 -7.58 3.24
N THR A 250 -17.20 -6.51 2.45
CA THR A 250 -18.20 -5.43 2.35
C THR A 250 -19.55 -5.96 1.86
N LYS A 251 -19.56 -6.73 0.76
CA LYS A 251 -20.76 -7.35 0.17
C LYS A 251 -21.49 -8.29 1.14
N GLN A 252 -20.76 -9.07 1.93
CA GLN A 252 -21.35 -10.03 2.87
C GLN A 252 -21.87 -9.39 4.16
N ASN A 253 -21.24 -8.30 4.60
CA ASN A 253 -21.54 -7.67 5.89
C ASN A 253 -22.39 -6.39 5.77
N THR A 254 -22.67 -5.89 4.56
CA THR A 254 -23.63 -4.79 4.32
C THR A 254 -25.04 -5.35 4.17
N ALA A 255 -25.97 -4.92 5.02
CA ALA A 255 -27.39 -5.24 4.84
C ALA A 255 -28.06 -4.18 3.95
N VAL A 256 -28.54 -4.60 2.78
CA VAL A 256 -29.26 -3.74 1.83
C VAL A 256 -30.76 -3.78 2.11
N SER A 257 -31.39 -2.61 2.23
CA SER A 257 -32.84 -2.48 2.36
C SER A 257 -33.37 -1.42 1.40
N THR A 258 -34.65 -1.53 1.01
CA THR A 258 -35.30 -0.57 0.11
C THR A 258 -36.66 -0.13 0.64
N ASN A 259 -37.03 1.10 0.33
CA ASN A 259 -38.34 1.67 0.63
C ASN A 259 -38.82 2.49 -0.56
N THR A 260 -39.98 2.14 -1.13
CA THR A 260 -40.52 2.79 -2.33
C THR A 260 -41.77 3.59 -1.98
N VAL A 261 -41.77 4.89 -2.29
CA VAL A 261 -42.90 5.79 -2.10
C VAL A 261 -43.20 6.47 -3.43
N GLY A 262 -44.32 6.10 -4.06
CA GLY A 262 -44.65 6.54 -5.42
C GLY A 262 -43.63 6.00 -6.43
N ASN A 263 -43.03 6.89 -7.22
CA ASN A 263 -41.98 6.58 -8.20
C ASN A 263 -40.55 6.70 -7.64
N VAL A 264 -40.37 6.92 -6.33
CA VAL A 264 -39.06 7.08 -5.71
C VAL A 264 -38.74 5.83 -4.86
N MET A 265 -37.66 5.12 -5.22
CA MET A 265 -37.07 4.06 -4.40
C MET A 265 -35.88 4.62 -3.63
N THR A 266 -35.94 4.57 -2.30
CA THR A 266 -34.78 4.79 -1.42
C THR A 266 -34.07 3.47 -1.18
N ILE A 267 -32.76 3.43 -1.36
CA ILE A 267 -31.90 2.29 -1.00
C ILE A 267 -31.10 2.69 0.24
N THR A 268 -31.08 1.85 1.27
CA THR A 268 -30.36 2.09 2.51
C THR A 268 -29.40 0.94 2.77
N LEU A 269 -28.12 1.29 2.98
CA LEU A 269 -27.03 0.36 3.29
C LEU A 269 -26.74 0.43 4.79
N ASP A 270 -27.06 -0.64 5.54
CA ASP A 270 -26.59 -0.79 6.91
C ASP A 270 -25.20 -1.44 6.89
N THR A 271 -24.20 -0.60 7.12
CA THR A 271 -22.78 -0.95 7.13
C THR A 271 -22.25 -1.29 8.53
N THR A 272 -23.11 -1.33 9.57
CA THR A 272 -22.68 -1.49 10.98
C THR A 272 -21.99 -2.81 11.31
N SER A 273 -22.11 -3.80 10.42
CA SER A 273 -21.42 -5.10 10.53
C SER A 273 -20.19 -5.22 9.63
N VAL A 274 -19.94 -4.25 8.74
CA VAL A 274 -18.73 -4.19 7.91
C VAL A 274 -17.54 -3.89 8.85
N PRO A 275 -16.47 -4.71 8.83
CA PRO A 275 -15.25 -4.42 9.58
C PRO A 275 -14.54 -3.20 8.97
N ALA A 276 -13.60 -2.59 9.70
CA ALA A 276 -12.71 -1.60 9.09
C ALA A 276 -11.82 -2.29 8.04
N LEU A 277 -11.96 -1.89 6.78
CA LEU A 277 -11.25 -2.45 5.62
C LEU A 277 -10.38 -1.38 4.96
N ARG A 278 -9.51 -1.77 4.02
CA ARG A 278 -8.72 -0.80 3.24
C ARG A 278 -9.59 -0.11 2.17
N ARG A 279 -10.59 -0.82 1.63
CA ARG A 279 -11.68 -0.26 0.80
C ARG A 279 -13.04 -0.74 1.31
N GLU A 280 -14.00 0.18 1.40
CA GLU A 280 -15.39 -0.12 1.75
C GLU A 280 -16.28 0.34 0.59
N ALA A 281 -16.38 -0.51 -0.43
CA ALA A 281 -17.08 -0.21 -1.68
C ALA A 281 -18.02 -1.35 -2.10
N LEU A 282 -19.13 -0.99 -2.77
CA LEU A 282 -20.16 -1.91 -3.19
C LEU A 282 -20.77 -1.51 -4.54
N SER A 283 -21.03 -2.51 -5.39
CA SER A 283 -21.83 -2.36 -6.60
C SER A 283 -23.23 -2.93 -6.39
N LEU A 284 -24.24 -2.13 -6.70
CA LEU A 284 -25.66 -2.47 -6.63
C LEU A 284 -26.23 -2.51 -8.05
N THR A 285 -27.06 -3.51 -8.35
CA THR A 285 -27.83 -3.56 -9.60
C THR A 285 -29.31 -3.40 -9.28
N VAL A 286 -29.90 -2.29 -9.73
CA VAL A 286 -31.30 -1.95 -9.52
C VAL A 286 -32.13 -2.43 -10.71
N SER A 287 -32.91 -3.50 -10.49
CA SER A 287 -33.92 -3.93 -11.45
C SER A 287 -35.20 -3.10 -11.27
N SER A 288 -35.68 -2.49 -12.36
CA SER A 288 -36.89 -1.66 -12.40
C SER A 288 -37.80 -2.11 -13.53
N ASP A 289 -39.11 -2.02 -13.36
CA ASP A 289 -40.12 -2.25 -14.40
C ASP A 289 -40.46 -0.97 -15.21
N ALA A 290 -39.85 0.16 -14.85
CA ALA A 290 -39.86 1.43 -15.58
C ALA A 290 -38.42 2.00 -15.76
N GLU A 291 -38.24 2.95 -16.68
CA GLU A 291 -36.96 3.63 -16.87
C GLU A 291 -36.55 4.43 -15.61
N ILE A 292 -35.26 4.40 -15.25
CA ILE A 292 -34.72 5.11 -14.09
C ILE A 292 -34.38 6.54 -14.52
N GLU A 293 -35.23 7.50 -14.19
CA GLU A 293 -35.06 8.92 -14.59
C GLU A 293 -33.84 9.59 -13.92
N SER A 294 -33.55 9.28 -12.66
CA SER A 294 -32.44 9.86 -11.91
C SER A 294 -32.01 8.99 -10.73
N ILE A 295 -30.77 9.19 -10.28
CA ILE A 295 -30.19 8.55 -9.09
C ILE A 295 -29.57 9.68 -8.26
N ALA A 296 -29.89 9.71 -6.97
CA ALA A 296 -29.40 10.72 -6.03
C ALA A 296 -28.79 10.03 -4.80
N TYR A 297 -27.80 10.69 -4.20
CA TYR A 297 -27.02 10.19 -3.07
C TYR A 297 -27.17 11.15 -1.88
N ALA A 298 -27.11 10.62 -0.65
CA ALA A 298 -27.11 11.45 0.54
C ALA A 298 -25.81 12.27 0.62
N PRO A 299 -25.87 13.61 0.81
CA PRO A 299 -24.68 14.44 0.87
C PRO A 299 -23.72 14.03 2.00
N GLY A 300 -22.48 13.70 1.64
CA GLY A 300 -21.41 13.37 2.60
C GLY A 300 -21.45 11.94 3.18
N GLU A 301 -22.35 11.06 2.75
CA GLU A 301 -22.36 9.65 3.19
C GLU A 301 -21.43 8.74 2.36
N PHE A 302 -21.13 9.13 1.12
CA PHE A 302 -20.24 8.39 0.21
C PHE A 302 -19.02 9.25 -0.16
N THR A 303 -17.84 8.63 -0.20
CA THR A 303 -16.60 9.28 -0.65
C THR A 303 -16.53 9.33 -2.17
N ALA A 304 -16.95 8.28 -2.87
CA ALA A 304 -17.05 8.25 -4.33
C ALA A 304 -18.32 7.52 -4.81
N THR A 305 -18.89 7.98 -5.92
CA THR A 305 -20.10 7.41 -6.51
C THR A 305 -20.03 7.39 -8.03
N SER A 306 -20.54 6.35 -8.67
CA SER A 306 -20.83 6.35 -10.11
C SER A 306 -22.08 5.53 -10.40
N SER A 307 -22.84 5.91 -11.43
CA SER A 307 -24.06 5.18 -11.79
C SER A 307 -24.37 5.25 -13.28
N ASN A 308 -24.94 4.16 -13.79
CA ASN A 308 -25.43 4.05 -15.16
C ASN A 308 -26.93 3.75 -15.15
N ILE A 309 -27.74 4.80 -15.34
CA ILE A 309 -29.22 4.74 -15.33
C ILE A 309 -29.80 3.72 -16.31
N ASN A 310 -29.14 3.46 -17.45
CA ASN A 310 -29.62 2.53 -18.48
C ASN A 310 -29.49 1.05 -18.06
N THR A 311 -28.62 0.77 -17.09
CA THR A 311 -28.34 -0.59 -16.59
C THR A 311 -28.79 -0.78 -15.14
N GLY A 312 -29.23 0.29 -14.46
CA GLY A 312 -29.49 0.29 -13.02
C GLY A 312 -28.24 0.04 -12.16
N LEU A 313 -27.03 0.09 -12.73
CA LEU A 313 -25.79 -0.11 -11.98
C LEU A 313 -25.46 1.15 -11.16
N ILE A 314 -25.22 0.97 -9.86
CA ILE A 314 -24.79 1.99 -8.91
C ILE A 314 -23.55 1.47 -8.19
N ASN A 315 -22.44 2.18 -8.27
CA ASN A 315 -21.23 1.91 -7.50
C ASN A 315 -21.06 3.01 -6.45
N VAL A 316 -20.81 2.60 -5.22
CA VAL A 316 -20.63 3.48 -4.06
C VAL A 316 -19.40 3.05 -3.27
N ASP A 317 -18.61 4.02 -2.82
CA ASP A 317 -17.50 3.88 -1.88
C ASP A 317 -17.77 4.81 -0.68
N TRP A 318 -17.55 4.33 0.54
CA TRP A 318 -17.69 5.09 1.78
C TRP A 318 -16.52 4.85 2.74
N GLY A 319 -15.46 4.17 2.28
CA GLY A 319 -14.27 3.86 3.08
C GLY A 319 -13.49 5.12 3.46
N THR A 320 -12.43 4.96 4.25
CA THR A 320 -11.58 6.08 4.67
C THR A 320 -11.11 6.90 3.47
N VAL A 321 -11.40 8.21 3.53
CA VAL A 321 -11.04 9.25 2.56
C VAL A 321 -9.65 9.01 1.98
N TYR A 322 -9.55 9.10 0.65
CA TYR A 322 -8.31 9.29 -0.11
C TYR A 322 -7.30 10.07 0.73
N THR A 323 -6.24 9.40 1.11
CA THR A 323 -5.27 9.96 2.04
C THR A 323 -4.56 11.14 1.39
N ALA A 324 -3.85 11.95 2.19
CA ALA A 324 -2.93 12.94 1.61
C ALA A 324 -1.95 12.30 0.61
N ASN A 325 -1.61 11.01 0.81
CA ASN A 325 -0.75 10.25 -0.10
C ASN A 325 -1.44 9.95 -1.44
N ASP A 326 -2.77 9.75 -1.49
CA ASP A 326 -3.49 9.52 -2.74
C ASP A 326 -3.56 10.79 -3.60
N PHE A 327 -3.83 11.95 -2.99
CA PHE A 327 -3.74 13.23 -3.69
C PHE A 327 -2.30 13.57 -4.09
N THR A 328 -1.32 13.30 -3.23
CA THR A 328 0.12 13.48 -3.53
C THR A 328 0.58 12.55 -4.66
N ARG A 329 0.04 11.33 -4.72
CA ARG A 329 0.29 10.36 -5.79
C ARG A 329 -0.31 10.83 -7.12
N VAL A 330 -1.55 11.32 -7.11
CA VAL A 330 -2.17 11.89 -8.33
C VAL A 330 -1.40 13.12 -8.79
N GLU A 331 -1.02 14.01 -7.87
CA GLU A 331 -0.13 15.15 -8.14
C GLU A 331 1.19 14.70 -8.78
N THR A 332 1.85 13.68 -8.23
CA THR A 332 3.10 13.12 -8.77
C THR A 332 2.91 12.56 -10.19
N LEU A 333 1.82 11.84 -10.46
CA LEU A 333 1.51 11.30 -11.79
C LEU A 333 1.18 12.41 -12.79
N VAL A 334 0.42 13.43 -12.39
CA VAL A 334 0.11 14.60 -13.22
C VAL A 334 1.36 15.40 -13.52
N ALA A 335 2.21 15.67 -12.52
CA ALA A 335 3.51 16.34 -12.71
C ALA A 335 4.45 15.54 -13.62
N THR A 336 4.44 14.20 -13.51
CA THR A 336 5.18 13.31 -14.43
C THR A 336 4.66 13.47 -15.86
N ALA A 337 3.34 13.45 -16.08
CA ALA A 337 2.73 13.64 -17.39
C ALA A 337 2.98 15.04 -17.98
N GLU A 338 2.92 16.10 -17.16
CA GLU A 338 3.23 17.48 -17.55
C GLU A 338 4.69 17.64 -17.98
N THR A 339 5.60 16.93 -17.32
CA THR A 339 7.05 16.93 -17.58
C THR A 339 7.43 16.09 -18.79
N SER A 340 6.97 14.83 -18.85
CA SER A 340 7.31 13.91 -19.93
C SER A 340 6.59 14.24 -21.23
N ARG A 341 5.36 14.77 -21.12
CA ARG A 341 4.43 15.04 -22.22
C ARG A 341 4.15 13.83 -23.12
N LEU A 342 4.39 12.63 -22.59
CA LEU A 342 4.12 11.37 -23.28
C LEU A 342 2.65 11.02 -23.10
N GLN A 343 1.98 10.60 -24.18
CA GLN A 343 0.58 10.19 -24.13
C GLN A 343 0.35 9.09 -23.09
N SER A 344 1.29 8.15 -22.94
CA SER A 344 1.23 7.09 -21.91
C SER A 344 1.06 7.63 -20.50
N ASP A 345 1.78 8.69 -20.15
CA ASP A 345 1.84 9.20 -18.79
C ASP A 345 0.62 10.10 -18.52
N ILE A 346 0.16 10.81 -19.56
CA ILE A 346 -1.12 11.52 -19.57
C ILE A 346 -2.28 10.54 -19.38
N ASP A 347 -2.26 9.39 -20.04
CA ASP A 347 -3.30 8.35 -19.92
C ASP A 347 -3.31 7.73 -18.52
N ILE A 348 -2.14 7.39 -17.96
CA ILE A 348 -1.99 6.93 -16.56
C ILE A 348 -2.59 7.97 -15.61
N ALA A 349 -2.11 9.22 -15.67
CA ALA A 349 -2.54 10.27 -14.79
C ALA A 349 -4.05 10.54 -14.94
N THR A 350 -4.58 10.53 -16.16
CA THR A 350 -6.03 10.68 -16.43
C THR A 350 -6.84 9.58 -15.77
N THR A 351 -6.39 8.32 -15.81
CA THR A 351 -7.05 7.21 -15.11
C THR A 351 -7.08 7.43 -13.60
N TYR A 352 -5.96 7.85 -12.99
CA TYR A 352 -5.90 8.07 -11.54
C TYR A 352 -6.66 9.33 -11.09
N VAL A 353 -6.70 10.38 -11.92
CA VAL A 353 -7.56 11.56 -11.70
C VAL A 353 -9.04 11.19 -11.82
N ALA A 354 -9.42 10.35 -12.78
CA ALA A 354 -10.80 9.88 -12.92
C ALA A 354 -11.26 9.08 -11.69
N MET A 355 -10.35 8.37 -11.01
CA MET A 355 -10.61 7.65 -9.76
C MET A 355 -10.78 8.55 -8.52
N LEU A 356 -10.39 9.82 -8.54
CA LEU A 356 -10.59 10.73 -7.40
C LEU A 356 -12.09 11.04 -7.17
N PRO A 357 -12.49 11.46 -5.96
CA PRO A 357 -13.85 11.90 -5.71
C PRO A 357 -14.12 13.24 -6.40
N ALA A 358 -15.39 13.60 -6.62
CA ALA A 358 -15.76 14.90 -7.17
C ALA A 358 -15.27 16.02 -6.24
N SER A 359 -14.23 16.73 -6.64
CA SER A 359 -13.43 17.63 -5.80
C SER A 359 -12.80 18.73 -6.66
N LEU A 360 -12.40 19.84 -6.02
CA LEU A 360 -11.73 20.94 -6.72
C LEU A 360 -10.36 20.49 -7.24
N GLU A 361 -9.68 19.63 -6.48
CA GLU A 361 -8.42 18.97 -6.80
C GLU A 361 -8.57 18.09 -8.05
N LYS A 362 -9.60 17.23 -8.12
CA LYS A 362 -9.90 16.46 -9.33
C LYS A 362 -10.11 17.35 -10.54
N ASN A 363 -10.84 18.45 -10.40
CA ASN A 363 -11.07 19.41 -11.49
C ASN A 363 -9.77 20.12 -11.92
N ASN A 364 -8.91 20.47 -10.97
CA ASN A 364 -7.58 21.05 -11.21
C ASN A 364 -6.69 20.08 -11.98
N PHE A 365 -6.53 18.84 -11.50
CA PHE A 365 -5.77 17.81 -12.21
C PHE A 365 -6.33 17.51 -13.61
N THR A 366 -7.66 17.43 -13.75
CA THR A 366 -8.32 17.24 -15.05
C THR A 366 -7.97 18.37 -16.01
N SER A 367 -7.99 19.62 -15.53
CA SER A 367 -7.63 20.79 -16.34
C SER A 367 -6.14 20.82 -16.69
N ARG A 368 -5.26 20.48 -15.74
CA ARG A 368 -3.81 20.36 -15.94
C ARG A 368 -3.48 19.37 -17.05
N LEU A 369 -4.01 18.14 -16.96
CA LEU A 369 -3.85 17.11 -17.99
C LEU A 369 -4.40 17.55 -19.35
N GLY A 370 -5.58 18.17 -19.39
CA GLY A 370 -6.18 18.70 -20.61
C GLY A 370 -5.40 19.85 -21.27
N ASN A 371 -4.47 20.49 -20.55
CA ASN A 371 -3.60 21.55 -21.05
C ASN A 371 -2.22 21.04 -21.53
N ILE A 372 -1.91 19.75 -21.39
CA ILE A 372 -0.62 19.19 -21.83
C ILE A 372 -0.59 19.07 -23.35
N VAL A 373 0.31 19.82 -23.99
CA VAL A 373 0.64 19.63 -25.40
C VAL A 373 1.52 18.38 -25.54
N VAL A 374 0.90 17.28 -25.97
CA VAL A 374 1.53 15.97 -26.21
C VAL A 374 2.74 16.13 -27.13
N LEU A 375 3.88 15.57 -26.74
CA LEU A 375 5.01 15.43 -27.66
C LEU A 375 4.68 14.36 -28.69
N GLY A 376 4.52 14.79 -29.96
CA GLY A 376 4.19 13.91 -31.08
C GLY A 376 5.11 12.68 -31.11
N GLN A 377 4.49 11.51 -31.30
CA GLN A 377 5.18 10.21 -31.17
C GLN A 377 6.51 10.20 -31.92
N ARG A 378 7.58 9.84 -31.20
CA ARG A 378 8.87 9.54 -31.84
C ARG A 378 8.69 8.32 -32.72
N TRP A 379 8.74 8.53 -34.04
CA TRP A 379 8.78 7.44 -35.01
C TRP A 379 10.03 6.61 -34.78
N LEU A 380 9.85 5.34 -34.41
CA LEU A 380 10.90 4.35 -34.49
C LEU A 380 11.07 3.99 -35.97
N ILE A 381 12.01 4.64 -36.67
CA ILE A 381 12.37 4.24 -38.03
C ILE A 381 13.09 2.90 -37.94
N ASN A 382 12.34 1.81 -38.14
CA ASN A 382 12.91 0.47 -38.24
C ASN A 382 13.58 0.34 -39.61
N LEU A 383 14.91 0.50 -39.66
CA LEU A 383 15.71 0.34 -40.88
C LEU A 383 15.81 -1.14 -41.26
N GLY A 384 14.73 -1.66 -41.85
CA GLY A 384 14.65 -3.01 -42.38
C GLY A 384 15.63 -3.22 -43.53
N ILE A 385 16.78 -3.83 -43.23
CA ILE A 385 17.70 -4.34 -44.25
C ILE A 385 17.06 -5.61 -44.83
N ASN A 386 16.71 -5.58 -46.12
CA ASN A 386 16.26 -6.79 -46.81
C ASN A 386 17.43 -7.79 -46.98
N SER A 387 17.12 -9.02 -47.40
CA SER A 387 18.10 -10.11 -47.60
C SER A 387 19.17 -9.87 -48.70
N ALA A 388 19.31 -8.64 -49.18
CA ALA A 388 20.35 -8.19 -50.12
C ALA A 388 21.09 -6.91 -49.66
N GLY A 389 20.95 -6.48 -48.39
CA GLY A 389 21.84 -5.48 -47.80
C GLY A 389 21.59 -4.01 -48.20
N LYS A 390 20.40 -3.66 -48.71
CA LYS A 390 20.06 -2.27 -49.08
C LYS A 390 18.84 -1.72 -48.35
N LEU A 391 18.95 -0.44 -47.97
CA LEU A 391 17.83 0.40 -47.55
C LEU A 391 16.86 0.63 -48.72
N GLN A 392 15.55 0.49 -48.46
CA GLN A 392 14.50 0.98 -49.34
C GLN A 392 13.69 2.05 -48.64
N ASP A 393 13.36 3.10 -49.40
CA ASP A 393 12.42 4.15 -49.03
C ASP A 393 11.08 3.84 -49.72
N THR A 394 9.96 3.95 -49.00
CA THR A 394 8.61 3.87 -49.58
C THR A 394 7.63 4.63 -48.69
N VAL A 395 7.31 5.84 -49.13
CA VAL A 395 6.28 6.71 -48.55
C VAL A 395 4.88 6.22 -48.93
N VAL A 396 3.94 6.29 -47.98
CA VAL A 396 2.50 6.40 -48.25
C VAL A 396 2.01 7.60 -47.44
N GLY A 397 1.34 8.56 -48.10
CA GLY A 397 0.93 9.85 -47.50
C GLY A 397 -0.32 9.75 -46.61
N SER A 398 -0.94 10.86 -46.17
CA SER A 398 -0.75 12.28 -46.53
C SER A 398 -1.43 13.17 -45.44
N GLU A 399 -1.44 14.51 -45.41
CA GLU A 399 -1.18 15.55 -46.43
C GLU A 399 -0.22 16.68 -45.97
N THR A 400 -0.70 17.93 -45.90
CA THR A 400 -0.03 19.24 -45.93
C THR A 400 -0.24 20.02 -44.61
N GLU A 401 0.60 20.98 -44.17
CA GLU A 401 1.06 22.19 -44.89
C GLU A 401 2.43 22.77 -44.47
N ASN A 402 3.18 23.22 -45.49
CA ASN A 402 4.07 24.39 -45.59
C ASN A 402 4.92 24.89 -44.40
N LEU A 403 6.26 24.83 -44.56
CA LEU A 403 7.25 25.94 -44.42
C LEU A 403 8.61 25.44 -45.01
N TRP A 404 8.87 25.56 -46.31
CA TRP A 404 9.62 26.65 -46.99
C TRP A 404 11.16 26.76 -46.72
N TRP A 405 11.89 25.78 -47.29
CA TRP A 405 13.04 25.90 -48.23
C TRP A 405 14.40 26.59 -47.94
N ASN A 406 15.44 25.92 -48.49
CA ASN A 406 16.79 26.36 -48.93
C ASN A 406 17.99 26.15 -47.96
N GLU A 407 19.16 25.65 -48.37
CA GLU A 407 19.59 24.92 -49.59
C GLU A 407 21.05 24.41 -49.39
N ILE A 408 21.41 23.18 -49.77
CA ILE A 408 22.69 22.85 -50.45
C ILE A 408 22.43 21.68 -51.43
N ASN A 409 22.72 21.89 -52.71
CA ASN A 409 22.47 20.92 -53.78
C ASN A 409 23.60 19.88 -53.92
N LEU A 410 23.22 18.61 -54.13
CA LEU A 410 24.10 17.60 -54.73
C LEU A 410 23.78 17.48 -56.23
N VAL A 411 24.73 17.87 -57.08
CA VAL A 411 24.61 17.70 -58.54
C VAL A 411 24.97 16.26 -58.91
N SER A 412 24.01 15.55 -59.48
CA SER A 412 24.23 14.23 -60.10
C SER A 412 24.90 14.34 -61.46
N ASN A 413 25.72 13.36 -61.85
CA ASN A 413 25.85 13.02 -63.27
C ASN A 413 26.00 11.50 -63.49
N THR A 414 25.57 11.04 -64.67
CA THR A 414 25.03 9.70 -64.91
C THR A 414 25.90 8.81 -65.81
N GLY A 415 25.98 7.50 -65.48
CA GLY A 415 26.21 6.38 -66.43
C GLY A 415 27.65 6.17 -66.95
N SER A 416 28.07 4.97 -67.34
CA SER A 416 27.32 3.72 -67.54
C SER A 416 28.22 2.45 -67.60
N ASN A 417 27.62 1.30 -67.20
CA ASN A 417 27.90 -0.12 -67.57
C ASN A 417 29.33 -0.72 -67.41
N GLN A 418 29.55 -1.59 -66.41
CA GLN A 418 29.46 -3.09 -66.42
C GLN A 418 30.67 -3.81 -67.07
N THR A 419 31.37 -4.75 -66.42
CA THR A 419 30.88 -6.06 -65.88
C THR A 419 31.81 -6.66 -64.78
N SER A 420 31.25 -7.49 -63.89
CA SER A 420 31.91 -8.20 -62.74
C SER A 420 32.39 -9.64 -63.14
N PRO A 421 32.98 -10.53 -62.28
CA PRO A 421 32.68 -10.79 -60.84
C PRO A 421 33.84 -11.21 -59.88
N ILE A 422 33.56 -11.22 -58.55
CA ILE A 422 33.71 -12.37 -57.60
C ILE A 422 33.24 -11.95 -56.18
N LEU A 423 32.72 -12.91 -55.40
CA LEU A 423 32.04 -12.75 -54.10
C LEU A 423 32.92 -13.12 -52.89
N VAL A 424 32.63 -12.53 -51.71
CA VAL A 424 32.81 -13.15 -50.38
C VAL A 424 31.60 -12.79 -49.50
N ASP A 425 31.28 -13.66 -48.54
CA ASP A 425 29.96 -13.93 -47.96
C ASP A 425 29.69 -13.26 -46.58
N THR A 426 28.42 -13.25 -46.14
CA THR A 426 27.93 -12.71 -44.85
C THR A 426 26.90 -13.64 -44.20
N ALA A 427 27.21 -14.26 -43.05
CA ALA A 427 26.24 -14.65 -41.99
C ALA A 427 26.86 -15.35 -40.75
N ASN A 428 26.46 -14.93 -39.54
CA ASN A 428 26.18 -15.74 -38.33
C ASN A 428 27.34 -16.51 -37.61
N VAL A 429 27.33 -16.80 -36.28
CA VAL A 429 26.48 -16.44 -35.12
C VAL A 429 27.22 -16.74 -33.77
N ASN A 430 26.83 -16.03 -32.71
CA ASN A 430 26.94 -16.22 -31.24
C ASN A 430 27.73 -17.38 -30.54
N THR A 431 28.30 -16.99 -29.38
CA THR A 431 28.35 -17.68 -28.05
C THR A 431 29.09 -19.03 -27.84
N SER A 432 30.26 -18.92 -27.19
CA SER A 432 30.77 -19.69 -26.02
C SER A 432 30.45 -21.19 -25.82
N LEU A 433 31.50 -22.04 -25.80
CA LEU A 433 31.55 -23.27 -24.98
C LEU A 433 33.00 -23.64 -24.57
N THR A 434 33.18 -24.10 -23.33
CA THR A 434 34.48 -24.41 -22.67
C THR A 434 34.99 -25.82 -22.94
N VAL A 435 36.29 -26.04 -23.26
CA VAL A 435 37.04 -27.27 -22.89
C VAL A 435 38.56 -27.04 -22.65
N VAL A 436 38.95 -27.21 -21.38
CA VAL A 436 40.15 -27.86 -20.81
C VAL A 436 41.31 -28.37 -21.72
N LEU A 437 42.56 -28.07 -21.34
CA LEU A 437 43.78 -28.82 -21.74
C LEU A 437 43.96 -30.05 -20.82
N PRO A 438 44.32 -31.27 -21.32
CA PRO A 438 45.75 -31.62 -21.36
C PRO A 438 46.23 -32.73 -22.36
N GLN A 439 47.56 -32.78 -22.52
CA GLN A 439 48.46 -33.93 -22.81
C GLN A 439 48.29 -34.88 -24.04
N SER A 440 49.40 -34.97 -24.78
CA SER A 440 50.06 -36.15 -25.39
C SER A 440 49.27 -37.23 -26.15
N THR A 441 49.76 -37.61 -27.34
CA THR A 441 50.43 -38.91 -27.55
C THR A 441 51.16 -38.96 -28.91
N ALA A 442 52.01 -39.97 -29.11
CA ALA A 442 52.96 -40.07 -30.21
C ALA A 442 52.51 -40.97 -31.38
N THR A 443 53.43 -41.18 -32.34
CA THR A 443 53.38 -42.15 -33.46
C THR A 443 52.51 -41.71 -34.66
N ASN A 444 52.84 -42.03 -35.92
CA ASN A 444 53.90 -42.89 -36.47
C ASN A 444 54.20 -42.50 -37.93
N SER A 445 55.46 -42.60 -38.38
CA SER A 445 55.81 -43.14 -39.72
C SER A 445 57.33 -43.29 -39.90
N TRP A 446 57.75 -44.50 -40.29
CA TRP A 446 59.15 -44.89 -40.52
C TRP A 446 59.43 -45.05 -42.03
N VAL A 447 60.63 -44.67 -42.49
CA VAL A 447 61.28 -45.29 -43.66
C VAL A 447 62.77 -45.55 -43.32
N LYS A 448 63.33 -46.64 -43.85
CA LYS A 448 64.55 -47.33 -43.35
C LYS A 448 65.89 -46.80 -43.92
N PRO A 449 67.01 -47.08 -43.23
CA PRO A 449 68.38 -46.93 -43.76
C PRO A 449 68.84 -48.16 -44.58
N GLY A 450 69.91 -47.98 -45.38
CA GLY A 450 70.65 -49.04 -46.07
C GLY A 450 72.14 -48.70 -46.20
N ALA A 451 73.03 -49.70 -46.18
CA ALA A 451 74.49 -49.50 -46.08
C ALA A 451 75.30 -50.51 -46.93
N GLY A 452 76.52 -50.10 -47.34
CA GLY A 452 77.53 -50.92 -48.04
C GLY A 452 77.44 -50.89 -49.58
N SER A 453 78.53 -51.01 -50.36
CA SER A 453 79.97 -51.11 -50.01
C SER A 453 80.88 -51.02 -51.26
N GLU A 454 82.08 -50.43 -51.11
CA GLU A 454 83.32 -50.60 -51.92
C GLU A 454 83.36 -50.28 -53.44
N GLY A 455 84.48 -49.66 -53.92
CA GLY A 455 84.86 -49.77 -55.35
C GLY A 455 85.61 -48.65 -56.11
N GLN A 456 86.73 -48.10 -55.60
CA GLN A 456 87.86 -47.52 -56.39
C GLN A 456 87.67 -46.33 -57.38
N THR A 457 88.42 -45.24 -57.15
CA THR A 457 89.19 -44.36 -58.10
C THR A 457 88.59 -43.95 -59.47
N THR A 458 88.58 -42.68 -59.89
CA THR A 458 89.51 -41.55 -59.63
C THR A 458 88.86 -40.17 -59.89
N VAL A 459 89.21 -39.19 -59.05
CA VAL A 459 89.31 -37.73 -59.28
C VAL A 459 88.34 -37.05 -60.27
N THR A 460 87.39 -36.29 -59.71
CA THR A 460 87.22 -34.85 -60.01
C THR A 460 86.56 -34.12 -58.82
N ASP A 461 86.80 -32.81 -58.74
CA ASP A 461 86.57 -31.92 -57.59
C ASP A 461 85.26 -32.02 -56.80
N GLY A 462 85.37 -31.79 -55.48
CA GLY A 462 84.34 -31.09 -54.71
C GLY A 462 83.74 -31.86 -53.54
N ASP A 463 84.46 -31.97 -52.41
CA ASP A 463 83.90 -32.52 -51.17
C ASP A 463 84.33 -31.76 -49.90
N GLY A 464 83.34 -31.51 -49.03
CA GLY A 464 83.47 -31.62 -47.57
C GLY A 464 84.43 -30.72 -46.77
N ALA A 465 83.85 -29.68 -46.15
CA ALA A 465 84.22 -29.11 -44.83
C ALA A 465 85.57 -28.35 -44.65
N TYR A 466 85.59 -27.50 -43.61
CA TYR A 466 86.70 -26.64 -43.14
C TYR A 466 87.13 -25.44 -44.01
N PRO A 467 86.27 -24.41 -44.18
CA PRO A 467 86.72 -23.10 -44.63
C PRO A 467 87.29 -22.28 -43.45
N ASN A 468 88.50 -22.58 -42.99
CA ASN A 468 89.36 -21.63 -42.24
C ASN A 468 90.77 -22.19 -41.94
N ALA A 469 91.58 -22.41 -42.99
CA ALA A 469 93.03 -22.56 -42.84
C ALA A 469 93.76 -22.00 -44.08
N LYS A 470 94.05 -20.69 -44.07
CA LYS A 470 95.09 -20.13 -44.94
C LYS A 470 96.46 -20.59 -44.43
N MET A 471 96.86 -21.84 -44.70
CA MET A 471 98.24 -22.24 -44.50
C MET A 471 99.12 -21.44 -45.47
N GLN A 472 99.85 -20.47 -44.93
CA GLN A 472 100.80 -19.69 -45.71
C GLN A 472 101.86 -20.62 -46.32
N LYS A 473 102.29 -20.26 -47.53
CA LYS A 473 103.29 -20.98 -48.32
C LYS A 473 104.67 -20.83 -47.65
N GLY A 474 104.98 -21.67 -46.65
CA GLY A 474 106.26 -21.64 -45.94
C GLY A 474 106.24 -22.06 -44.45
N LEU A 475 105.29 -22.88 -44.01
CA LEU A 475 105.37 -23.48 -42.67
C LEU A 475 106.33 -24.68 -42.70
N TYR A 476 107.49 -24.53 -42.07
CA TYR A 476 108.46 -25.61 -41.89
C TYR A 476 108.38 -26.14 -40.46
N ILE A 477 108.14 -27.44 -40.30
CA ILE A 477 108.24 -28.15 -39.02
C ILE A 477 109.62 -28.79 -38.98
N TYR A 478 110.51 -28.28 -38.13
CA TYR A 478 111.79 -28.95 -37.86
C TYR A 478 111.64 -29.84 -36.64
N SER A 479 112.03 -31.10 -36.77
CA SER A 479 112.25 -32.00 -35.63
C SER A 479 113.75 -32.27 -35.55
N GLY A 480 114.42 -31.63 -34.59
CA GLY A 480 115.83 -31.91 -34.32
C GLY A 480 115.98 -33.33 -33.76
N THR A 481 117.11 -33.98 -34.01
CA THR A 481 117.49 -35.25 -33.37
C THR A 481 118.00 -35.07 -31.92
N GLU A 482 117.78 -33.90 -31.34
CA GLU A 482 118.19 -33.55 -29.99
C GLU A 482 117.26 -34.16 -28.93
N THR A 483 117.77 -34.31 -27.71
CA THR A 483 117.05 -34.89 -26.58
C THR A 483 117.03 -33.88 -25.42
N PRO A 484 115.87 -33.38 -24.96
CA PRO A 484 114.50 -33.70 -25.41
C PRO A 484 114.19 -33.17 -26.83
N PRO A 485 113.25 -33.79 -27.58
CA PRO A 485 112.85 -33.30 -28.88
C PRO A 485 112.13 -31.94 -28.77
N VAL A 486 112.55 -31.00 -29.62
CA VAL A 486 111.98 -29.65 -29.73
C VAL A 486 111.24 -29.53 -31.05
N ILE A 487 110.03 -28.96 -31.01
CA ILE A 487 109.29 -28.52 -32.20
C ILE A 487 109.45 -27.01 -32.30
N GLN A 488 109.95 -26.52 -33.45
CA GLN A 488 109.94 -25.11 -33.79
C GLN A 488 108.89 -24.83 -34.87
N ILE A 489 108.06 -23.81 -34.65
CA ILE A 489 107.00 -23.38 -35.57
C ILE A 489 107.36 -21.94 -35.99
N HIS A 490 107.63 -21.75 -37.29
CA HIS A 490 108.13 -20.49 -37.86
C HIS A 490 107.07 -19.73 -38.66
N ASN A 491 107.34 -18.45 -38.97
CA ASN A 491 106.51 -17.58 -39.81
C ASN A 491 105.10 -17.29 -39.25
N LEU A 492 104.93 -17.30 -37.92
CA LEU A 492 103.71 -16.83 -37.26
C LEU A 492 103.74 -15.30 -37.10
N ASP A 493 102.58 -14.66 -37.16
CA ASP A 493 102.45 -13.21 -36.97
C ASP A 493 102.62 -12.87 -35.48
N PRO A 494 103.63 -12.08 -35.09
CA PRO A 494 103.92 -11.79 -33.69
C PRO A 494 102.83 -10.96 -32.98
N VAL A 495 101.88 -10.38 -33.71
CA VAL A 495 100.76 -9.60 -33.14
C VAL A 495 99.53 -10.48 -32.87
N LYS A 496 99.47 -11.69 -33.43
CA LYS A 496 98.27 -12.55 -33.37
C LYS A 496 98.33 -13.59 -32.25
N LYS A 497 97.16 -13.91 -31.69
CA LYS A 497 96.98 -14.99 -30.70
C LYS A 497 96.67 -16.30 -31.44
N TYR A 498 97.31 -17.39 -31.02
CA TYR A 498 97.15 -18.72 -31.61
C TYR A 498 96.81 -19.77 -30.56
N LYS A 499 95.97 -20.74 -30.93
CA LYS A 499 95.73 -21.98 -30.19
C LYS A 499 96.46 -23.12 -30.89
N VAL A 500 97.23 -23.90 -30.13
CA VAL A 500 97.99 -25.05 -30.65
C VAL A 500 97.48 -26.33 -30.00
N THR A 501 97.23 -27.36 -30.82
CA THR A 501 96.88 -28.72 -30.38
C THR A 501 97.84 -29.73 -30.99
N ILE A 502 98.43 -30.60 -30.17
CA ILE A 502 99.37 -31.64 -30.64
C ILE A 502 98.76 -33.03 -30.41
N PHE A 503 98.83 -33.88 -31.43
CA PHE A 503 98.43 -35.29 -31.37
C PHE A 503 99.65 -36.19 -31.53
N GLY A 504 99.94 -36.94 -30.46
CA GLY A 504 101.11 -37.82 -30.38
C GLY A 504 100.79 -39.22 -29.88
N SER A 505 101.79 -40.09 -30.02
CA SER A 505 101.82 -41.43 -29.45
C SER A 505 103.01 -41.57 -28.50
N THR A 506 102.89 -42.44 -27.50
CA THR A 506 103.96 -42.70 -26.53
C THR A 506 104.20 -44.19 -26.40
N LYS A 507 105.46 -44.59 -26.27
CA LYS A 507 105.88 -46.00 -26.16
C LYS A 507 106.64 -46.21 -24.86
N ASN A 508 106.21 -47.19 -24.08
CA ASN A 508 106.93 -47.61 -22.88
C ASN A 508 108.17 -48.43 -23.29
N LEU A 509 109.35 -48.00 -22.87
CA LEU A 509 110.63 -48.64 -23.21
C LEU A 509 110.83 -49.98 -22.49
N ASN A 510 110.22 -50.17 -21.31
CA ASN A 510 110.36 -51.38 -20.50
C ASN A 510 109.37 -52.50 -20.89
N THR A 511 108.24 -52.16 -21.52
CA THR A 511 107.15 -53.12 -21.87
C THR A 511 106.79 -53.14 -23.35
N GLY A 512 107.37 -52.24 -24.17
CA GLY A 512 107.15 -52.16 -25.62
C GLY A 512 105.77 -51.67 -26.05
N LYS A 513 104.83 -51.45 -25.12
CA LYS A 513 103.44 -51.10 -25.39
C LYS A 513 103.31 -49.63 -25.80
N THR A 514 102.51 -49.37 -26.84
CA THR A 514 102.21 -48.02 -27.37
C THR A 514 100.82 -47.57 -26.93
N THR A 515 100.70 -46.30 -26.54
CA THR A 515 99.42 -45.61 -26.28
C THR A 515 99.17 -44.55 -27.35
N SER A 516 98.01 -44.63 -28.00
CA SER A 516 97.58 -43.74 -29.10
C SER A 516 96.64 -42.64 -28.61
N ASN A 517 96.66 -41.49 -29.30
CA ASN A 517 95.75 -40.35 -29.13
C ASN A 517 95.80 -39.68 -27.75
N ILE A 518 96.94 -39.08 -27.44
CA ILE A 518 97.02 -38.02 -26.42
C ILE A 518 96.79 -36.68 -27.14
N ALA A 519 95.80 -35.91 -26.71
CA ALA A 519 95.50 -34.55 -27.20
C ALA A 519 95.73 -33.54 -26.07
N VAL A 520 96.53 -32.51 -26.34
CA VAL A 520 96.84 -31.44 -25.37
C VAL A 520 96.62 -30.09 -26.03
N GLN A 521 95.92 -29.18 -25.34
CA GLN A 521 95.55 -27.85 -25.82
C GLN A 521 96.11 -26.77 -24.88
N GLY A 522 96.51 -25.62 -25.42
CA GLY A 522 96.90 -24.44 -24.65
C GLY A 522 96.42 -23.13 -25.31
N ALA A 523 96.15 -22.11 -24.49
CA ALA A 523 95.72 -20.77 -24.89
C ALA A 523 96.39 -19.70 -24.00
N SER A 524 96.38 -18.44 -24.43
CA SER A 524 97.38 -17.43 -24.01
C SER A 524 97.13 -16.67 -22.70
N GLN A 525 96.11 -17.00 -21.90
CA GLN A 525 95.87 -16.40 -20.57
C GLN A 525 95.27 -17.43 -19.59
N GLY A 526 95.83 -17.54 -18.39
CA GLY A 526 95.31 -18.37 -17.28
C GLY A 526 96.28 -19.45 -16.77
N PRO A 527 96.23 -19.84 -15.48
CA PRO A 527 97.21 -20.74 -14.87
C PRO A 527 97.14 -22.18 -15.41
N TYR A 528 98.31 -22.75 -15.69
CA TYR A 528 98.51 -24.06 -16.32
C TYR A 528 97.74 -25.21 -15.64
N GLN A 529 96.69 -25.71 -16.30
CA GLN A 529 95.98 -26.93 -15.91
C GLN A 529 96.52 -28.13 -16.70
N HIS A 530 97.03 -29.13 -15.98
CA HIS A 530 97.61 -30.33 -16.56
C HIS A 530 96.53 -31.24 -17.16
N TYR A 531 96.67 -31.60 -18.44
CA TYR A 531 96.02 -32.79 -19.01
C TYR A 531 97.07 -33.80 -19.45
N ASN A 532 97.30 -34.83 -18.64
CA ASN A 532 97.60 -36.14 -19.17
C ASN A 532 97.25 -37.27 -18.21
N ASN A 533 97.04 -38.45 -18.78
CA ASN A 533 97.28 -39.71 -18.08
C ASN A 533 98.73 -39.76 -17.54
N THR A 534 98.96 -40.55 -16.50
CA THR A 534 99.93 -40.31 -15.42
C THR A 534 101.44 -40.37 -15.75
N ASN A 535 101.87 -40.29 -17.02
CA ASN A 535 103.25 -40.62 -17.42
C ASN A 535 103.99 -39.63 -18.36
N ASN A 536 103.35 -38.61 -18.97
CA ASN A 536 104.06 -37.67 -19.87
C ASN A 536 103.57 -36.21 -19.68
N THR A 537 104.47 -35.22 -19.74
CA THR A 537 104.12 -33.79 -19.61
C THR A 537 104.72 -32.98 -20.76
N LEU A 538 103.94 -32.08 -21.35
CA LEU A 538 104.43 -31.07 -22.28
C LEU A 538 104.70 -29.77 -21.50
N ILE A 539 105.79 -29.08 -21.84
CA ILE A 539 106.13 -27.78 -21.26
C ILE A 539 106.18 -26.77 -22.40
N PHE A 540 105.30 -25.76 -22.33
CA PHE A 540 105.30 -24.63 -23.25
C PHE A 540 106.18 -23.52 -22.68
N SER A 541 107.32 -23.23 -23.32
CA SER A 541 108.28 -22.21 -22.87
C SER A 541 107.79 -20.78 -23.16
N SER A 542 107.06 -20.55 -24.25
CA SER A 542 106.34 -19.29 -24.52
C SER A 542 105.29 -19.48 -25.64
N VAL A 543 104.07 -18.99 -25.47
CA VAL A 543 102.97 -19.09 -26.47
C VAL A 543 102.61 -17.75 -27.13
N SER A 544 103.54 -16.79 -27.06
CA SER A 544 103.55 -15.60 -27.92
C SER A 544 104.77 -15.72 -28.84
N PRO A 545 104.67 -15.46 -30.15
CA PRO A 545 105.82 -15.57 -31.04
C PRO A 545 106.92 -14.59 -30.62
N THR A 546 108.17 -15.06 -30.62
CA THR A 546 109.33 -14.18 -30.40
C THR A 546 109.48 -13.15 -31.53
N VAL A 547 110.34 -12.14 -31.35
CA VAL A 547 110.68 -11.17 -32.40
C VAL A 547 111.37 -11.92 -33.55
N GLY A 548 110.59 -12.31 -34.56
CA GLY A 548 110.97 -13.30 -35.58
C GLY A 548 109.87 -14.30 -35.96
N GLY A 549 108.75 -14.34 -35.22
CA GLY A 549 107.58 -15.16 -35.57
C GLY A 549 107.73 -16.65 -35.26
N ILE A 550 108.49 -16.99 -34.20
CA ILE A 550 108.81 -18.38 -33.83
C ILE A 550 108.18 -18.73 -32.48
N ILE A 551 107.53 -19.90 -32.42
CA ILE A 551 107.11 -20.59 -31.19
C ILE A 551 107.94 -21.88 -31.03
N GLU A 552 108.48 -22.10 -29.84
CA GLU A 552 109.19 -23.34 -29.47
C GLU A 552 108.37 -24.18 -28.49
N ILE A 553 108.37 -25.51 -28.68
CA ILE A 553 107.68 -26.46 -27.83
C ILE A 553 108.65 -27.58 -27.45
N VAL A 554 108.93 -27.73 -26.14
CA VAL A 554 109.91 -28.69 -25.63
C VAL A 554 109.20 -29.89 -25.01
N LEU A 555 109.50 -31.10 -25.50
CA LEU A 555 108.80 -32.33 -25.14
C LEU A 555 109.60 -33.18 -24.15
N THR A 556 109.29 -33.08 -22.86
CA THR A 556 110.05 -33.78 -21.80
C THR A 556 109.23 -34.92 -21.17
N PRO A 557 109.58 -36.21 -21.40
CA PRO A 557 108.94 -37.31 -20.68
C PRO A 557 109.31 -37.25 -19.19
N VAL A 558 108.30 -37.21 -18.32
CA VAL A 558 108.50 -37.14 -16.84
C VAL A 558 109.09 -38.43 -16.28
N ASN A 559 108.85 -39.55 -16.95
CA ASN A 559 109.36 -40.86 -16.57
C ASN A 559 110.32 -41.38 -17.66
N PRO A 560 111.62 -41.61 -17.36
CA PRO A 560 112.61 -42.06 -18.33
C PRO A 560 112.34 -43.47 -18.90
N ALA A 561 111.38 -44.21 -18.35
CA ALA A 561 110.90 -45.48 -18.91
C ALA A 561 109.99 -45.33 -20.15
N TRP A 562 109.74 -44.11 -20.65
CA TRP A 562 108.87 -43.84 -21.79
C TRP A 562 109.56 -42.96 -22.84
N SER A 563 109.41 -43.34 -24.12
CA SER A 563 109.85 -42.55 -25.27
C SER A 563 108.65 -41.98 -26.02
N ILE A 564 108.79 -40.74 -26.49
CA ILE A 564 107.84 -40.11 -27.41
C ILE A 564 108.09 -40.67 -28.81
N THR A 565 107.05 -41.23 -29.43
CA THR A 565 107.07 -41.73 -30.82
C THR A 565 106.51 -40.65 -31.77
N PRO A 566 106.61 -40.79 -33.11
CA PRO A 566 106.35 -39.69 -34.03
C PRO A 566 105.04 -38.93 -33.76
N ILE A 567 105.15 -37.60 -33.82
CA ILE A 567 104.02 -36.68 -33.73
C ILE A 567 103.26 -36.78 -35.05
N ASN A 568 101.95 -37.05 -34.98
CA ASN A 568 101.17 -37.39 -36.17
C ASN A 568 100.41 -36.19 -36.74
N VAL A 569 99.96 -35.26 -35.88
CA VAL A 569 99.25 -34.02 -36.28
C VAL A 569 99.59 -32.88 -35.31
N ILE A 570 99.82 -31.68 -35.86
CA ILE A 570 99.80 -30.42 -35.13
C ILE A 570 98.71 -29.56 -35.78
N ASP A 571 97.74 -29.12 -35.00
CA ASP A 571 96.70 -28.18 -35.41
C ASP A 571 96.98 -26.80 -34.79
N ILE A 572 96.84 -25.74 -35.59
CA ILE A 572 97.15 -24.36 -35.24
C ILE A 572 96.03 -23.47 -35.77
N SER A 573 95.29 -22.83 -34.87
CA SER A 573 94.22 -21.90 -35.21
C SER A 573 94.51 -20.49 -34.68
N GLU A 574 94.22 -19.48 -35.51
CA GLU A 574 94.21 -18.08 -35.09
C GLU A 574 92.98 -17.81 -34.20
N VAL A 575 93.16 -17.05 -33.12
CA VAL A 575 92.07 -16.66 -32.21
C VAL A 575 91.65 -15.22 -32.51
N THR A 576 90.51 -15.05 -33.17
CA THR A 576 89.82 -13.76 -33.27
C THR A 576 89.24 -13.41 -31.89
N PRO A 577 89.54 -12.24 -31.29
CA PRO A 577 88.91 -11.80 -30.04
C PRO A 577 87.39 -11.67 -30.20
N ALA A 578 86.61 -11.91 -29.14
CA ALA A 578 85.21 -11.53 -29.15
C ALA A 578 85.06 -9.99 -29.20
N LEU A 579 84.05 -9.52 -29.91
CA LEU A 579 83.68 -8.11 -29.94
C LEU A 579 83.07 -7.70 -28.58
N PRO A 580 83.22 -6.43 -28.16
CA PRO A 580 82.61 -5.98 -26.91
C PRO A 580 81.09 -6.11 -26.99
N ALA A 581 80.44 -6.45 -25.87
CA ALA A 581 79.00 -6.65 -25.80
C ALA A 581 78.37 -5.93 -24.60
N VAL A 582 77.11 -5.54 -24.76
CA VAL A 582 76.26 -4.93 -23.73
C VAL A 582 75.11 -5.88 -23.40
N THR A 583 74.82 -6.07 -22.12
CA THR A 583 73.62 -6.79 -21.64
C THR A 583 72.86 -5.90 -20.66
N PHE A 584 71.59 -5.60 -20.91
CA PHE A 584 70.77 -4.86 -19.94
C PHE A 584 70.41 -5.77 -18.74
N ASN A 585 70.57 -5.22 -17.54
CA ASN A 585 70.32 -5.90 -16.26
C ASN A 585 69.00 -5.42 -15.62
N SER A 586 68.68 -4.14 -15.77
CA SER A 586 67.54 -3.48 -15.12
C SER A 586 67.06 -2.27 -15.92
N GLN A 587 65.78 -1.94 -15.77
CA GLN A 587 65.20 -0.68 -16.26
C GLN A 587 64.24 -0.11 -15.20
N SER A 588 64.22 1.20 -15.01
CA SER A 588 63.25 1.88 -14.16
C SER A 588 63.02 3.32 -14.57
N LEU A 589 61.74 3.70 -14.72
CA LEU A 589 61.32 5.11 -14.78
C LEU A 589 61.29 5.66 -13.35
N ARG A 590 61.96 6.79 -13.08
CA ARG A 590 61.99 7.38 -11.73
C ARG A 590 60.65 7.99 -11.32
N SER A 591 60.04 8.74 -12.24
CA SER A 591 58.65 9.24 -12.17
C SER A 591 58.26 9.79 -13.56
N GLN A 592 57.00 9.64 -13.98
CA GLN A 592 56.56 10.14 -15.31
C GLN A 592 56.90 11.63 -15.50
N GLY A 593 56.51 12.49 -14.55
CA GLY A 593 56.79 13.93 -14.61
C GLY A 593 58.27 14.35 -14.62
N SER A 594 59.22 13.42 -14.41
CA SER A 594 60.66 13.67 -14.59
C SER A 594 61.19 13.29 -15.98
N GLY A 595 60.54 12.36 -16.67
CA GLY A 595 61.01 11.80 -17.94
C GLY A 595 62.37 11.07 -17.90
N LEU A 596 62.92 10.80 -16.71
CA LEU A 596 64.21 10.12 -16.57
C LEU A 596 64.03 8.61 -16.46
N VAL A 597 64.62 7.87 -17.40
CA VAL A 597 64.62 6.40 -17.42
C VAL A 597 66.03 5.89 -17.17
N ASP A 598 66.19 5.11 -16.10
CA ASP A 598 67.44 4.46 -15.75
C ASP A 598 67.53 3.09 -16.41
N TYR A 599 68.66 2.81 -17.07
CA TYR A 599 69.00 1.51 -17.63
C TYR A 599 70.33 1.03 -17.06
N GLY A 600 70.28 0.02 -16.19
CA GLY A 600 71.48 -0.66 -15.71
C GLY A 600 71.92 -1.72 -16.71
N TYR A 601 73.20 -1.75 -17.07
CA TYR A 601 73.74 -2.66 -18.08
C TYR A 601 75.16 -3.15 -17.74
N THR A 602 75.55 -4.30 -18.29
CA THR A 602 76.87 -4.91 -18.12
C THR A 602 77.63 -4.86 -19.45
N ILE A 603 78.88 -4.41 -19.42
CA ILE A 603 79.81 -4.44 -20.55
C ILE A 603 80.78 -5.62 -20.40
N THR A 604 80.83 -6.52 -21.38
CA THR A 604 81.85 -7.58 -21.51
C THR A 604 82.81 -7.30 -22.67
N ASP A 605 84.11 -7.52 -22.46
CA ASP A 605 85.17 -7.43 -23.49
C ASP A 605 86.35 -8.34 -23.12
N ASP A 606 86.84 -9.13 -24.08
CA ASP A 606 87.91 -10.13 -23.85
C ASP A 606 89.28 -9.52 -23.53
N ASN A 607 89.53 -8.28 -23.96
CA ASN A 607 90.80 -7.59 -23.75
C ASN A 607 90.78 -6.64 -22.54
N SER A 608 89.60 -6.36 -21.97
CA SER A 608 89.38 -5.35 -20.92
C SER A 608 89.73 -3.92 -21.35
N ASP A 609 89.63 -3.62 -22.65
CA ASP A 609 89.94 -2.30 -23.18
C ASP A 609 88.83 -1.27 -22.83
N PRO A 610 89.15 0.03 -22.67
CA PRO A 610 88.14 1.06 -22.42
C PRO A 610 87.11 1.14 -23.56
N ILE A 611 85.83 1.11 -23.20
CA ILE A 611 84.69 1.07 -24.13
C ILE A 611 84.05 2.44 -24.28
N THR A 612 83.58 2.72 -25.50
CA THR A 612 82.72 3.87 -25.81
C THR A 612 81.38 3.36 -26.36
N LEU A 613 80.28 3.92 -25.89
CA LEU A 613 78.95 3.71 -26.47
C LEU A 613 78.83 4.56 -27.73
N MET A 614 79.12 3.96 -28.87
CA MET A 614 79.13 4.63 -30.17
C MET A 614 77.73 4.90 -30.75
N SER A 615 76.71 4.22 -30.22
CA SER A 615 75.31 4.41 -30.60
C SER A 615 74.43 4.11 -29.41
N TYR A 616 73.49 5.01 -29.15
CA TYR A 616 72.51 4.96 -28.09
C TYR A 616 71.20 5.52 -28.68
N GLN A 617 70.27 4.62 -28.99
CA GLN A 617 69.14 4.93 -29.86
C GLN A 617 67.84 4.38 -29.29
N TYR A 618 66.72 5.06 -29.52
CA TYR A 618 65.40 4.59 -29.13
C TYR A 618 64.49 4.34 -30.33
N SER A 619 63.49 3.47 -30.15
CA SER A 619 62.44 3.15 -31.13
C SER A 619 61.09 2.98 -30.40
N SER A 620 59.99 3.41 -31.03
CA SER A 620 58.62 3.16 -30.58
C SER A 620 58.06 1.78 -30.98
N THR A 621 58.78 1.04 -31.84
CA THR A 621 58.34 -0.29 -32.32
C THR A 621 59.22 -1.43 -31.78
N GLY A 622 60.45 -1.12 -31.39
CA GLY A 622 61.46 -2.10 -31.00
C GLY A 622 62.10 -2.84 -32.18
N ALA A 623 61.70 -2.55 -33.42
CA ALA A 623 62.25 -3.18 -34.62
C ALA A 623 63.56 -2.51 -35.08
N PHE A 624 63.71 -1.19 -34.90
CA PHE A 624 64.86 -0.37 -35.28
C PHE A 624 65.30 -0.59 -36.74
N ASN A 625 64.34 -0.44 -37.66
CA ASN A 625 64.46 -0.64 -39.10
C ASN A 625 64.36 0.69 -39.87
N GLY A 626 64.98 1.75 -39.36
CA GLY A 626 64.99 3.10 -39.95
C GLY A 626 64.07 4.11 -39.26
N GLU A 627 63.31 3.69 -38.25
CA GLU A 627 62.50 4.59 -37.41
C GLU A 627 63.22 5.05 -36.13
N GLU A 628 64.46 4.61 -35.90
CA GLU A 628 65.20 4.93 -34.69
C GLU A 628 65.72 6.37 -34.60
N ALA A 629 65.67 6.92 -33.40
CA ALA A 629 66.23 8.23 -33.05
C ALA A 629 67.33 8.10 -31.99
N THR A 630 68.14 9.15 -31.80
CA THR A 630 69.24 9.14 -30.81
C THR A 630 68.69 9.52 -29.43
N ALA A 631 68.99 8.73 -28.41
CA ALA A 631 68.60 9.02 -27.03
C ALA A 631 69.51 10.09 -26.41
N THR A 632 68.98 11.06 -25.67
CA THR A 632 69.77 12.08 -24.97
C THR A 632 70.25 11.52 -23.62
N PRO A 633 71.56 11.31 -23.40
CA PRO A 633 72.08 10.83 -22.12
C PRO A 633 72.11 11.96 -21.10
N LYS A 634 71.52 11.77 -19.92
CA LYS A 634 71.46 12.78 -18.85
C LYS A 634 72.82 12.91 -18.14
N SER A 635 73.80 13.49 -18.83
CA SER A 635 75.20 13.61 -18.37
C SER A 635 75.42 14.48 -17.13
N SER A 636 74.38 15.17 -16.65
CA SER A 636 74.40 15.90 -15.36
C SER A 636 73.78 15.11 -14.20
N ASP A 637 73.28 13.89 -14.44
CA ASP A 637 72.71 13.03 -13.41
C ASP A 637 73.80 12.21 -12.71
N GLY A 638 73.74 12.15 -11.38
CA GLY A 638 74.76 11.49 -10.56
C GLY A 638 74.78 9.96 -10.66
N LEU A 639 73.79 9.35 -11.32
CA LEU A 639 73.74 7.91 -11.63
C LEU A 639 74.16 7.60 -13.08
N HIS A 640 74.51 8.59 -13.91
CA HIS A 640 74.98 8.29 -15.27
C HIS A 640 76.50 8.13 -15.33
N ASP A 641 76.97 6.92 -15.63
CA ASP A 641 78.41 6.62 -15.76
C ASP A 641 79.07 7.21 -17.04
N GLY A 642 78.28 7.86 -17.88
CA GLY A 642 78.71 8.46 -19.14
C GLY A 642 78.69 7.47 -20.31
N ILE A 643 79.31 7.89 -21.43
CA ILE A 643 79.27 7.16 -22.70
C ILE A 643 80.66 6.79 -23.26
N SER A 644 81.75 7.12 -22.57
CA SER A 644 83.12 6.92 -23.07
C SER A 644 84.11 6.61 -21.95
N SER A 645 85.18 5.88 -22.25
CA SER A 645 86.17 5.39 -21.27
C SER A 645 85.57 4.45 -20.21
N LEU A 646 84.46 3.78 -20.54
CA LEU A 646 83.78 2.84 -19.65
C LEU A 646 84.63 1.58 -19.47
N THR A 647 84.85 1.17 -18.23
CA THR A 647 85.64 -0.03 -17.92
C THR A 647 84.93 -1.31 -18.32
N SER A 648 85.66 -2.29 -18.83
CA SER A 648 85.14 -3.59 -19.29
C SER A 648 85.95 -4.75 -18.71
N SER A 649 85.42 -5.96 -18.78
CA SER A 649 86.16 -7.18 -18.47
C SER A 649 85.54 -8.42 -19.12
N PRO A 650 86.24 -9.57 -19.22
CA PRO A 650 85.66 -10.82 -19.72
C PRO A 650 84.52 -11.35 -18.82
N ALA A 651 84.49 -10.95 -17.55
CA ALA A 651 83.45 -11.32 -16.59
C ALA A 651 82.27 -10.33 -16.55
N GLY A 652 82.38 -9.19 -17.25
CA GLY A 652 81.44 -8.09 -17.19
C GLY A 652 81.82 -7.00 -16.19
N VAL A 653 81.41 -5.76 -16.47
CA VAL A 653 81.40 -4.63 -15.52
C VAL A 653 80.06 -3.90 -15.66
N ALA A 654 79.40 -3.60 -14.54
CA ALA A 654 78.11 -2.91 -14.53
C ALA A 654 78.28 -1.38 -14.65
N HIS A 655 77.35 -0.74 -15.35
CA HIS A 655 77.25 0.70 -15.60
C HIS A 655 75.77 1.10 -15.71
N ASP A 656 75.45 2.38 -15.51
CA ASP A 656 74.11 2.95 -15.60
C ASP A 656 73.98 4.04 -16.69
N PHE A 657 73.00 3.86 -17.58
CA PHE A 657 72.63 4.81 -18.64
C PHE A 657 71.31 5.51 -18.27
N VAL A 658 71.36 6.82 -18.02
CA VAL A 658 70.17 7.61 -17.70
C VAL A 658 69.70 8.34 -18.95
N TRP A 659 68.50 8.01 -19.45
CA TRP A 659 67.88 8.61 -20.62
C TRP A 659 66.99 9.80 -20.23
N ASP A 660 67.20 10.96 -20.87
CA ASP A 660 66.31 12.13 -20.80
C ASP A 660 65.17 12.02 -21.84
N ALA A 661 64.22 11.11 -21.57
CA ALA A 661 63.15 10.77 -22.52
C ALA A 661 62.18 11.94 -22.76
N ILE A 662 61.97 12.83 -21.78
CA ILE A 662 61.08 14.00 -21.94
C ILE A 662 61.65 15.01 -22.94
N THR A 663 62.98 15.16 -23.01
CA THR A 663 63.63 16.02 -24.01
C THR A 663 63.47 15.47 -25.44
N ASP A 664 63.60 14.15 -25.61
CA ASP A 664 63.56 13.52 -26.93
C ASP A 664 62.14 13.29 -27.47
N LEU A 665 61.20 12.93 -26.59
CA LEU A 665 59.86 12.52 -26.99
C LEU A 665 58.86 13.69 -27.10
N VAL A 666 59.14 14.84 -26.48
CA VAL A 666 58.34 16.08 -26.61
C VAL A 666 56.83 15.84 -26.38
N GLY A 667 56.49 15.01 -25.37
CA GLY A 667 55.10 14.66 -25.06
C GLY A 667 54.47 13.56 -25.94
N GLN A 668 55.28 12.79 -26.68
CA GLN A 668 54.86 11.50 -27.24
C GLN A 668 54.79 10.42 -26.16
N GLU A 669 53.86 9.49 -26.34
CA GLU A 669 53.46 8.49 -25.34
C GLU A 669 53.46 7.09 -25.96
N GLY A 670 53.54 6.08 -25.10
CA GLY A 670 53.52 4.68 -25.49
C GLY A 670 54.76 3.91 -25.01
N SER A 671 55.02 2.78 -25.65
CA SER A 671 56.12 1.88 -25.31
C SER A 671 57.36 2.18 -26.15
N PHE A 672 58.46 2.57 -25.50
CA PHE A 672 59.73 2.89 -26.16
C PHE A 672 60.84 1.92 -25.74
N TYR A 673 61.65 1.50 -26.70
CA TYR A 673 62.77 0.58 -26.53
C TYR A 673 64.07 1.36 -26.68
N LEU A 674 65.06 1.13 -25.81
CA LEU A 674 66.42 1.64 -25.95
C LEU A 674 67.35 0.54 -26.53
N ARG A 675 68.26 0.90 -27.44
CA ARG A 675 69.38 0.06 -27.84
C ARG A 675 70.73 0.76 -27.67
N LEU A 676 71.73 0.01 -27.22
CA LEU A 676 73.11 0.46 -27.03
C LEU A 676 74.07 -0.36 -27.90
N ARG A 677 75.16 0.26 -28.38
CA ARG A 677 76.25 -0.41 -29.11
C ARG A 677 77.61 0.01 -28.55
N PRO A 678 78.40 -0.91 -27.98
CA PRO A 678 79.75 -0.63 -27.51
C PRO A 678 80.76 -0.63 -28.66
N GLN A 679 81.91 0.02 -28.46
CA GLN A 679 83.08 0.00 -29.34
C GLN A 679 84.36 -0.01 -28.51
N ASN A 680 85.33 -0.83 -28.90
CA ASN A 680 86.72 -0.76 -28.42
C ASN A 680 87.62 -0.14 -29.50
N LEU A 681 88.90 0.10 -29.19
CA LEU A 681 89.85 0.78 -30.10
C LEU A 681 90.06 0.10 -31.47
N SER A 682 89.60 -1.14 -31.63
CA SER A 682 89.83 -1.99 -32.81
C SER A 682 88.56 -2.40 -33.56
N SER A 683 87.38 -2.36 -32.93
CA SER A 683 86.15 -2.94 -33.50
C SER A 683 84.87 -2.58 -32.74
N ASP A 684 83.76 -2.57 -33.47
CA ASP A 684 82.42 -2.32 -32.94
C ASP A 684 81.77 -3.61 -32.41
N GLY A 685 81.01 -3.50 -31.32
CA GLY A 685 80.13 -4.55 -30.83
C GLY A 685 78.81 -4.70 -31.60
N SER A 686 78.01 -5.68 -31.19
CA SER A 686 76.61 -5.83 -31.60
C SER A 686 75.70 -4.84 -30.86
N TYR A 687 74.56 -4.50 -31.47
CA TYR A 687 73.49 -3.82 -30.75
C TYR A 687 72.86 -4.74 -29.69
N SER A 688 72.58 -4.19 -28.52
CA SER A 688 71.77 -4.80 -27.47
C SER A 688 70.52 -3.96 -27.26
N ILE A 689 69.36 -4.58 -27.06
CA ILE A 689 68.04 -3.92 -26.97
C ILE A 689 67.45 -4.19 -25.58
N ALA A 690 66.98 -3.15 -24.91
CA ALA A 690 66.26 -3.24 -23.64
C ALA A 690 64.79 -3.61 -23.86
N THR A 691 64.13 -4.11 -22.83
CA THR A 691 62.66 -4.20 -22.80
C THR A 691 62.02 -2.80 -22.96
N PRO A 692 60.75 -2.71 -23.38
CA PRO A 692 60.10 -1.42 -23.55
C PRO A 692 59.82 -0.76 -22.19
N VAL A 693 59.88 0.57 -22.15
CA VAL A 693 59.36 1.40 -21.06
C VAL A 693 58.09 2.12 -21.54
N ALA A 694 57.04 2.09 -20.73
CA ALA A 694 55.80 2.80 -21.01
C ALA A 694 55.88 4.23 -20.44
N LEU A 695 55.73 5.23 -21.31
CA LEU A 695 55.81 6.65 -20.98
C LEU A 695 54.49 7.33 -21.28
N ASP A 696 54.04 8.15 -20.33
CA ASP A 696 52.73 8.79 -20.30
C ASP A 696 52.86 10.16 -19.64
N PHE A 697 52.54 11.24 -20.37
CA PHE A 697 52.89 12.61 -20.01
C PHE A 697 51.74 13.61 -20.11
N LYS A 698 50.55 13.22 -20.61
CA LYS A 698 49.38 14.09 -20.66
C LYS A 698 48.51 13.91 -19.43
N ASN A 699 47.79 14.96 -19.07
CA ASN A 699 46.73 14.87 -18.09
C ASN A 699 45.43 14.43 -18.79
N PRO A 700 44.52 13.73 -18.09
CA PRO A 700 43.18 13.44 -18.59
C PRO A 700 42.43 14.70 -19.03
N VAL A 701 42.13 14.81 -20.32
CA VAL A 701 41.31 15.87 -20.90
C VAL A 701 39.85 15.57 -20.59
N GLN A 702 39.24 16.40 -19.75
CA GLN A 702 37.83 16.29 -19.39
C GLN A 702 36.95 16.96 -20.47
N THR A 703 35.90 16.26 -20.91
CA THR A 703 34.88 16.77 -21.85
C THR A 703 33.47 16.44 -21.37
N SER A 704 32.46 17.12 -21.93
CA SER A 704 31.05 16.87 -21.62
C SER A 704 30.67 16.97 -20.13
N ILE A 705 31.33 17.87 -19.40
CA ILE A 705 31.02 18.14 -17.99
C ILE A 705 29.59 18.70 -17.90
N GLY A 706 28.71 18.02 -17.17
CA GLY A 706 27.33 18.41 -17.00
C GLY A 706 26.72 17.91 -15.69
N ALA A 707 25.62 18.53 -15.31
CA ALA A 707 24.82 18.17 -14.14
C ALA A 707 23.35 18.01 -14.57
N THR A 708 22.70 16.97 -14.07
CA THR A 708 21.24 16.83 -14.11
C THR A 708 20.70 16.83 -12.68
N THR A 709 19.71 17.65 -12.38
CA THR A 709 19.25 17.89 -11.01
C THR A 709 17.80 17.46 -10.80
N THR A 710 17.50 17.02 -9.57
CA THR A 710 16.14 16.95 -9.02
C THR A 710 16.01 18.01 -7.93
N SER A 711 14.98 17.96 -7.10
CA SER A 711 14.84 18.81 -5.90
C SER A 711 15.71 18.39 -4.72
N SER A 712 16.34 17.20 -4.72
CA SER A 712 17.20 16.75 -3.61
C SER A 712 18.45 15.96 -4.02
N THR A 713 18.65 15.73 -5.32
CA THR A 713 19.79 15.00 -5.87
C THR A 713 20.33 15.67 -7.13
N ALA A 714 21.54 15.29 -7.53
CA ALA A 714 22.12 15.64 -8.82
C ALA A 714 23.06 14.55 -9.33
N SER A 715 22.95 14.15 -10.60
CA SER A 715 23.97 13.32 -11.26
C SER A 715 24.95 14.24 -12.00
N ILE A 716 26.24 14.12 -11.65
CA ILE A 716 27.35 14.83 -12.28
C ILE A 716 28.07 13.89 -13.23
N THR A 717 28.09 14.24 -14.51
CA THR A 717 28.66 13.41 -15.58
C THR A 717 29.76 14.15 -16.34
N TRP A 718 30.77 13.41 -16.78
CA TRP A 718 31.78 13.87 -17.74
C TRP A 718 32.50 12.67 -18.36
N THR A 719 33.24 12.90 -19.44
CA THR A 719 34.11 11.90 -20.07
C THR A 719 35.56 12.35 -20.07
N THR A 720 36.47 11.38 -20.14
CA THR A 720 37.91 11.58 -20.35
C THR A 720 38.35 10.88 -21.64
N GLN A 721 39.42 11.38 -22.27
CA GLN A 721 40.01 10.76 -23.46
C GLN A 721 40.81 9.48 -23.15
N GLU A 722 41.10 9.23 -21.88
CA GLU A 722 41.83 8.08 -21.34
C GLU A 722 41.23 7.62 -20.00
N ILE A 723 41.55 6.40 -19.56
CA ILE A 723 40.98 5.85 -18.32
C ILE A 723 41.47 6.59 -17.07
N ALA A 724 40.55 7.21 -16.34
CA ALA A 724 40.86 7.99 -15.16
C ALA A 724 40.00 7.60 -13.95
N TYR A 725 40.55 7.83 -12.76
CA TYR A 725 39.79 8.00 -11.51
C TYR A 725 39.07 9.34 -11.53
N GLY A 726 37.95 9.46 -10.79
CA GLY A 726 37.12 10.66 -10.76
C GLY A 726 36.74 11.10 -9.34
N LEU A 727 36.68 12.41 -9.12
CA LEU A 727 36.27 13.06 -7.88
C LEU A 727 35.40 14.29 -8.21
N VAL A 728 34.29 14.45 -7.51
CA VAL A 728 33.46 15.66 -7.53
C VAL A 728 33.57 16.34 -6.17
N GLU A 729 33.81 17.65 -6.15
CA GLU A 729 33.73 18.50 -4.96
C GLU A 729 32.56 19.48 -5.14
N TYR A 730 31.73 19.67 -4.11
CA TYR A 730 30.50 20.48 -4.21
C TYR A 730 30.14 21.18 -2.89
N GLY A 731 29.31 22.23 -2.97
CA GLY A 731 28.77 22.96 -1.83
C GLY A 731 27.92 24.17 -2.25
N THR A 732 27.31 24.88 -1.31
CA THR A 732 26.49 26.09 -1.60
C THR A 732 27.31 27.35 -1.89
N THR A 733 28.65 27.23 -1.94
CA THR A 733 29.61 28.30 -2.29
C THR A 733 30.81 27.71 -3.04
N ASP A 734 31.57 28.55 -3.73
CA ASP A 734 32.80 28.22 -4.48
C ASP A 734 33.97 27.68 -3.62
N SER A 735 33.84 27.75 -2.29
CA SER A 735 34.75 27.10 -1.36
C SER A 735 34.51 25.59 -1.24
N TYR A 736 33.38 25.11 -1.76
CA TYR A 736 32.87 23.74 -1.61
C TYR A 736 32.76 23.30 -0.12
N GLY A 737 32.53 22.02 0.13
CA GLY A 737 32.45 21.48 1.49
C GLY A 737 32.18 19.98 1.59
N SER A 738 31.65 19.40 0.52
CA SER A 738 31.38 17.97 0.36
C SER A 738 32.11 17.42 -0.87
N SER A 739 32.33 16.10 -0.91
CA SER A 739 32.97 15.45 -2.06
C SER A 739 32.51 14.00 -2.23
N VAL A 740 32.42 13.52 -3.48
CA VAL A 740 32.15 12.12 -3.83
C VAL A 740 33.15 11.61 -4.87
N GLY A 741 33.60 10.36 -4.75
CA GLY A 741 34.64 9.77 -5.59
C GLY A 741 36.04 9.80 -4.94
N SER A 742 37.07 9.53 -5.74
CA SER A 742 38.47 9.46 -5.30
C SER A 742 39.42 9.52 -6.49
N LEU A 743 40.59 10.16 -6.31
CA LEU A 743 41.68 10.24 -7.30
C LEU A 743 42.80 9.20 -7.06
N SER A 744 42.51 8.13 -6.32
CA SER A 744 43.51 7.11 -5.95
C SER A 744 42.97 5.71 -5.64
N SER A 745 41.65 5.52 -5.69
CA SER A 745 41.00 4.25 -5.32
C SER A 745 39.69 4.06 -6.08
N GLY A 746 39.41 2.85 -6.56
CA GLY A 746 38.20 2.52 -7.32
C GLY A 746 38.54 1.93 -8.69
N THR A 747 37.62 2.08 -9.64
CA THR A 747 37.82 1.66 -11.04
C THR A 747 38.07 2.89 -11.90
N ALA A 748 39.18 2.90 -12.65
CA ALA A 748 39.42 3.94 -13.65
C ALA A 748 38.57 3.70 -14.91
N VAL A 749 37.93 4.74 -15.44
CA VAL A 749 36.92 4.67 -16.51
C VAL A 749 37.07 5.83 -17.50
N LEU A 750 36.41 5.73 -18.67
CA LEU A 750 36.33 6.79 -19.68
C LEU A 750 35.10 7.70 -19.53
N SER A 751 34.09 7.23 -18.81
CA SER A 751 32.82 7.95 -18.57
C SER A 751 32.54 7.90 -17.08
N HIS A 752 32.41 9.07 -16.49
CA HIS A 752 32.16 9.27 -15.07
C HIS A 752 30.70 9.67 -14.86
N ASP A 753 30.09 9.12 -13.81
CA ASP A 753 28.74 9.44 -13.35
C ASP A 753 28.76 9.34 -11.82
N PHE A 754 28.35 10.41 -11.15
CA PHE A 754 28.39 10.54 -9.70
C PHE A 754 27.11 11.17 -9.17
N ASP A 755 26.34 10.38 -8.42
CA ASP A 755 25.15 10.85 -7.74
C ASP A 755 25.48 11.62 -6.45
N LEU A 756 24.93 12.81 -6.37
CA LEU A 756 24.88 13.67 -5.19
C LEU A 756 23.49 13.55 -4.57
N SER A 757 23.41 13.44 -3.25
CA SER A 757 22.15 13.27 -2.51
C SER A 757 22.11 14.11 -1.25
N GLY A 758 20.90 14.36 -0.73
CA GLY A 758 20.69 15.20 0.44
C GLY A 758 20.93 16.69 0.15
N LEU A 759 20.67 17.13 -1.08
CA LEU A 759 20.70 18.55 -1.44
C LEU A 759 19.39 19.23 -1.00
N ASP A 760 19.48 20.47 -0.51
CA ASP A 760 18.32 21.32 -0.30
C ASP A 760 17.68 21.74 -1.65
N ALA A 761 16.34 21.74 -1.73
CA ALA A 761 15.58 22.16 -2.91
C ALA A 761 15.74 23.68 -3.20
N CYS A 762 15.48 24.11 -4.44
CA CYS A 762 15.58 25.52 -4.86
C CYS A 762 16.90 26.22 -4.50
N THR A 763 17.99 25.46 -4.39
CA THR A 763 19.29 25.93 -3.90
C THR A 763 20.35 25.80 -4.98
N THR A 764 21.14 26.86 -5.16
CA THR A 764 22.30 26.84 -6.05
C THR A 764 23.49 26.19 -5.36
N TYR A 765 24.09 25.21 -6.03
CA TYR A 765 25.30 24.53 -5.62
C TYR A 765 26.42 24.81 -6.65
N HIS A 766 27.59 25.13 -6.12
CA HIS A 766 28.85 25.12 -6.86
C HIS A 766 29.44 23.71 -6.84
N TYR A 767 30.06 23.29 -7.94
CA TYR A 767 30.78 22.03 -8.03
C TYR A 767 31.97 22.12 -8.99
N ARG A 768 32.95 21.23 -8.81
CA ARG A 768 34.04 21.00 -9.77
C ARG A 768 34.36 19.51 -9.87
N VAL A 769 34.93 19.10 -10.98
CA VAL A 769 35.31 17.70 -11.25
C VAL A 769 36.82 17.58 -11.43
N SER A 770 37.40 16.53 -10.85
CA SER A 770 38.82 16.20 -10.98
C SER A 770 38.98 14.79 -11.56
N SER A 771 39.99 14.60 -12.41
CA SER A 771 40.30 13.33 -13.05
C SER A 771 41.79 13.03 -13.00
N ARG A 772 42.14 11.80 -12.63
CA ARG A 772 43.54 11.35 -12.54
C ARG A 772 43.74 9.98 -13.20
N ASP A 773 44.70 9.83 -14.09
CA ASP A 773 45.00 8.54 -14.72
C ASP A 773 45.67 7.53 -13.75
N SER A 774 45.97 6.34 -14.27
CA SER A 774 46.60 5.25 -13.52
C SER A 774 48.09 5.47 -13.16
N VAL A 775 48.75 6.43 -13.80
CA VAL A 775 50.20 6.70 -13.70
C VAL A 775 50.50 7.97 -12.89
N GLY A 776 49.50 8.84 -12.75
CA GLY A 776 49.41 9.87 -11.73
C GLY A 776 49.09 11.28 -12.22
N ASN A 777 48.96 11.53 -13.53
CA ASN A 777 48.70 12.88 -14.05
C ASN A 777 47.25 13.29 -13.77
N ASN A 778 47.00 14.59 -13.55
CA ASN A 778 45.74 15.07 -12.96
C ASN A 778 45.22 16.35 -13.63
N THR A 779 43.91 16.39 -13.87
CA THR A 779 43.17 17.57 -14.34
C THR A 779 42.08 17.93 -13.34
N VAL A 780 41.84 19.24 -13.18
CA VAL A 780 40.74 19.79 -12.37
C VAL A 780 39.98 20.80 -13.25
N SER A 781 38.65 20.73 -13.25
CA SER A 781 37.81 21.67 -14.00
C SER A 781 37.81 23.08 -13.38
N SER A 782 37.30 24.05 -14.13
CA SER A 782 36.82 25.29 -13.52
C SER A 782 35.65 25.01 -12.58
N ASP A 783 35.30 26.00 -11.74
CA ASP A 783 34.01 26.01 -11.04
C ASP A 783 32.85 25.90 -12.05
N GLN A 784 31.80 25.19 -11.64
CA GLN A 784 30.54 25.02 -12.34
C GLN A 784 29.40 25.21 -11.33
N THR A 785 28.22 25.58 -11.80
CA THR A 785 27.04 25.73 -10.95
C THR A 785 25.89 24.86 -11.43
N MET A 786 25.13 24.33 -10.49
CA MET A 786 23.86 23.64 -10.71
C MET A 786 22.81 24.18 -9.73
N HIS A 787 21.54 23.99 -10.05
CA HIS A 787 20.43 24.42 -9.19
C HIS A 787 19.42 23.27 -9.08
N THR A 788 19.03 22.94 -7.85
CA THR A 788 18.01 21.90 -7.57
C THR A 788 16.61 22.40 -7.90
N ALA A 789 15.74 21.50 -8.33
CA ALA A 789 14.36 21.79 -8.71
C ALA A 789 13.43 22.09 -7.50
N ASP A 790 12.13 22.20 -7.78
CA ASP A 790 10.99 22.34 -6.86
C ASP A 790 11.12 23.45 -5.79
N CYS A 791 11.19 24.69 -6.25
CA CYS A 791 10.95 25.85 -5.38
C CYS A 791 9.54 25.76 -4.74
N PRO A 792 9.41 25.91 -3.41
CA PRO A 792 8.12 25.77 -2.73
C PRO A 792 7.04 26.65 -3.38
N SER A 793 5.93 26.04 -3.78
CA SER A 793 4.76 26.77 -4.24
C SER A 793 4.30 27.76 -3.16
N PRO A 794 3.78 28.95 -3.54
CA PRO A 794 3.13 29.83 -2.59
C PRO A 794 2.09 29.07 -1.78
N VAL A 795 2.00 29.37 -0.49
CA VAL A 795 0.89 28.97 0.38
C VAL A 795 0.19 30.21 0.90
N ALA A 796 -1.12 30.10 1.09
CA ALA A 796 -1.97 31.17 1.60
C ALA A 796 -2.55 30.84 2.97
N SER A 797 -2.65 31.85 3.84
CA SER A 797 -3.23 31.74 5.18
C SER A 797 -4.19 32.91 5.44
N PRO A 798 -5.47 32.67 5.77
CA PRO A 798 -6.12 31.36 5.87
C PRO A 798 -6.16 30.65 4.52
N VAL A 799 -6.39 29.33 4.50
CA VAL A 799 -6.36 28.51 3.28
C VAL A 799 -7.52 28.91 2.34
N ALA A 800 -7.37 28.70 1.03
CA ALA A 800 -8.45 28.82 0.05
C ALA A 800 -9.69 28.01 0.48
N GLY A 801 -10.89 28.52 0.21
CA GLY A 801 -12.13 27.89 0.68
C GLY A 801 -13.33 28.83 0.69
N LEU A 802 -14.45 28.32 1.21
CA LEU A 802 -15.72 29.05 1.39
C LEU A 802 -15.77 29.71 2.78
N TYR A 803 -16.18 30.97 2.83
CA TYR A 803 -16.25 31.76 4.06
C TYR A 803 -17.50 32.66 4.11
N ASN A 804 -18.07 32.81 5.31
CA ASN A 804 -19.18 33.74 5.59
C ASN A 804 -18.78 35.19 5.89
N ALA A 805 -17.49 35.53 5.72
CA ALA A 805 -16.96 36.85 6.05
C ALA A 805 -15.73 37.19 5.19
N THR A 806 -15.43 38.49 5.09
CA THR A 806 -14.22 39.01 4.43
C THR A 806 -12.95 38.38 5.00
N GLN A 807 -12.10 37.83 4.14
CA GLN A 807 -10.83 37.22 4.54
C GLN A 807 -9.65 38.18 4.42
N SER A 808 -8.67 38.04 5.32
CA SER A 808 -7.39 38.75 5.29
C SER A 808 -6.28 37.75 4.97
N VAL A 809 -5.92 37.66 3.70
CA VAL A 809 -5.07 36.60 3.15
C VAL A 809 -3.60 37.01 3.19
N THR A 810 -2.79 36.20 3.84
CA THR A 810 -1.33 36.29 3.83
C THR A 810 -0.74 35.24 2.89
N LEU A 811 0.40 35.54 2.28
CA LEU A 811 1.10 34.67 1.33
C LEU A 811 2.52 34.41 1.82
N SER A 812 3.02 33.19 1.66
CA SER A 812 4.42 32.84 1.93
C SER A 812 4.93 31.77 0.97
N ALA A 813 6.23 31.83 0.65
CA ALA A 813 6.94 30.82 -0.13
C ALA A 813 8.40 30.80 0.34
N THR A 814 8.79 29.78 1.10
CA THR A 814 10.16 29.63 1.64
C THR A 814 11.17 29.53 0.49
N GLY A 815 12.31 30.22 0.60
CA GLY A 815 13.33 30.26 -0.44
C GLY A 815 13.07 31.26 -1.58
N SER A 816 11.84 31.79 -1.72
CA SER A 816 11.56 32.84 -2.71
C SER A 816 12.18 34.19 -2.33
N SER A 817 12.64 34.94 -3.33
CA SER A 817 13.10 36.34 -3.20
C SER A 817 11.91 37.32 -3.15
N SER A 818 10.82 36.98 -3.83
CA SER A 818 9.61 37.80 -3.92
C SER A 818 8.38 36.97 -4.29
N ILE A 819 7.19 37.48 -3.96
CA ILE A 819 5.91 36.91 -4.38
C ILE A 819 5.14 37.99 -5.14
N ARG A 820 4.68 37.67 -6.35
CA ARG A 820 3.74 38.46 -7.14
C ARG A 820 2.33 37.89 -7.00
N TYR A 821 1.31 38.74 -7.05
CA TYR A 821 -0.08 38.29 -7.10
C TYR A 821 -0.97 39.13 -8.03
N SER A 822 -2.12 38.58 -8.39
CA SER A 822 -3.13 39.17 -9.27
C SER A 822 -4.49 38.53 -8.97
N THR A 823 -5.60 39.24 -9.19
CA THR A 823 -6.96 38.72 -8.98
C THR A 823 -7.69 38.38 -10.29
N SER A 824 -7.04 38.51 -11.44
CA SER A 824 -7.65 38.31 -12.77
C SER A 824 -7.02 37.19 -13.59
N ALA A 825 -5.71 36.95 -13.43
CA ALA A 825 -4.96 35.91 -14.11
C ALA A 825 -3.60 35.72 -13.43
N THR A 826 -2.97 34.55 -13.63
CA THR A 826 -1.60 34.26 -13.17
C THR A 826 -0.61 35.32 -13.69
N PRO A 827 0.22 35.93 -12.82
CA PRO A 827 1.31 36.81 -13.26
C PRO A 827 2.19 36.12 -14.31
N ALA A 828 2.44 36.77 -15.44
CA ALA A 828 3.15 36.17 -16.58
C ALA A 828 4.62 35.84 -16.26
N ASP A 829 5.27 36.69 -15.48
CA ASP A 829 6.69 36.61 -15.10
C ASP A 829 6.93 37.26 -13.71
N CYS A 830 8.18 37.34 -13.28
CA CYS A 830 8.59 37.88 -11.97
C CYS A 830 8.52 39.41 -11.83
N SER A 831 8.20 40.12 -12.91
CA SER A 831 7.91 41.56 -12.93
C SER A 831 6.40 41.87 -12.99
N ALA A 832 5.61 40.96 -13.55
CA ALA A 832 4.16 41.08 -13.69
C ALA A 832 3.41 40.96 -12.35
N GLY A 833 2.23 41.58 -12.27
CA GLY A 833 1.37 41.55 -11.09
C GLY A 833 1.86 42.44 -9.93
N THR A 834 1.05 42.50 -8.88
CA THR A 834 1.32 43.28 -7.67
C THR A 834 2.35 42.57 -6.80
N LEU A 835 3.38 43.29 -6.33
CA LEU A 835 4.32 42.74 -5.35
C LEU A 835 3.60 42.54 -4.01
N TYR A 836 3.63 41.33 -3.47
CA TYR A 836 3.10 41.03 -2.16
C TYR A 836 3.95 41.71 -1.07
N SER A 837 3.30 42.58 -0.29
CA SER A 837 3.96 43.37 0.77
C SER A 837 3.12 43.53 2.04
N GLY A 838 1.99 42.81 2.13
CA GLY A 838 1.02 42.89 3.22
C GLY A 838 -0.25 42.08 2.90
N ALA A 839 -1.09 41.83 3.89
CA ALA A 839 -2.28 40.99 3.74
C ALA A 839 -3.28 41.53 2.70
N ILE A 840 -3.86 40.63 1.90
CA ILE A 840 -4.81 40.90 0.83
C ILE A 840 -6.23 40.78 1.40
N SER A 841 -7.04 41.83 1.31
CA SER A 841 -8.43 41.80 1.78
C SER A 841 -9.36 41.25 0.68
N VAL A 842 -10.06 40.15 0.95
CA VAL A 842 -11.00 39.51 0.01
C VAL A 842 -12.42 39.59 0.56
N ALA A 843 -13.26 40.43 -0.06
CA ALA A 843 -14.62 40.73 0.41
C ALA A 843 -15.75 40.12 -0.44
N SER A 844 -15.40 39.46 -1.54
CA SER A 844 -16.30 38.77 -2.48
C SER A 844 -15.55 37.60 -3.11
N THR A 845 -16.26 36.65 -3.73
CA THR A 845 -15.67 35.52 -4.46
C THR A 845 -14.53 35.98 -5.38
N THR A 846 -13.30 35.57 -5.08
CA THR A 846 -12.07 36.05 -5.73
C THR A 846 -11.01 34.95 -5.79
N THR A 847 -10.44 34.73 -6.96
CA THR A 847 -9.22 33.92 -7.10
C THR A 847 -8.00 34.81 -6.98
N ILE A 848 -7.15 34.57 -5.98
CA ILE A 848 -5.81 35.17 -5.90
C ILE A 848 -4.84 34.25 -6.66
N TYR A 849 -4.40 34.67 -7.83
CA TYR A 849 -3.31 34.03 -8.55
C TYR A 849 -1.98 34.59 -8.08
N THR A 850 -0.96 33.73 -7.96
CA THR A 850 0.34 34.09 -7.38
C THR A 850 1.49 33.50 -8.20
N ARG A 851 2.65 34.14 -8.09
CA ARG A 851 3.94 33.64 -8.58
C ARG A 851 5.02 33.95 -7.54
N ALA A 852 5.61 32.94 -6.92
CA ALA A 852 6.85 33.09 -6.16
C ALA A 852 8.04 33.08 -7.12
N CYS A 853 9.04 33.91 -6.89
CA CYS A 853 10.23 34.04 -7.72
C CYS A 853 11.50 33.99 -6.88
N ASP A 854 12.55 33.32 -7.37
CA ASP A 854 13.90 33.38 -6.78
C ASP A 854 14.67 34.62 -7.27
N ILE A 855 15.99 34.69 -7.04
CA ILE A 855 16.85 35.77 -7.55
C ILE A 855 17.27 35.58 -9.03
N SER A 856 17.07 34.39 -9.58
CA SER A 856 17.42 33.98 -10.95
C SER A 856 16.23 34.09 -11.93
N ASN A 857 15.05 34.48 -11.45
CA ASN A 857 13.75 34.47 -12.12
C ASN A 857 13.15 33.07 -12.39
N ASN A 858 13.63 32.02 -11.73
CA ASN A 858 12.87 30.78 -11.60
C ASN A 858 11.63 31.06 -10.74
N SER A 859 10.53 30.36 -11.02
CA SER A 859 9.27 30.66 -10.33
C SER A 859 8.27 29.53 -10.31
N THR A 860 7.51 29.46 -9.22
CA THR A 860 6.34 28.61 -9.06
C THR A 860 5.08 29.44 -8.97
N ILE A 861 3.97 28.89 -9.48
CA ILE A 861 2.66 29.53 -9.50
C ILE A 861 1.68 28.77 -8.62
N ALA A 862 0.76 29.49 -8.00
CA ALA A 862 -0.36 28.92 -7.27
C ALA A 862 -1.58 29.83 -7.39
N SER A 863 -2.79 29.28 -7.26
CA SER A 863 -4.03 30.05 -7.19
C SER A 863 -4.86 29.65 -5.98
N PHE A 864 -5.51 30.64 -5.37
CA PHE A 864 -6.31 30.48 -4.17
C PHE A 864 -7.69 31.07 -4.39
N LEU A 865 -8.70 30.20 -4.54
CA LEU A 865 -10.09 30.63 -4.61
C LEU A 865 -10.62 30.86 -3.20
N TYR A 866 -11.00 32.10 -2.91
CA TYR A 866 -11.79 32.45 -1.74
C TYR A 866 -13.20 32.70 -2.20
N ASP A 867 -14.13 31.84 -1.83
CA ASP A 867 -15.54 32.04 -2.08
C ASP A 867 -16.17 32.70 -0.84
N ILE A 868 -16.85 33.83 -1.04
CA ILE A 868 -17.34 34.67 0.05
C ILE A 868 -18.86 34.80 -0.08
N ASP A 869 -19.58 33.99 0.69
CA ASP A 869 -21.04 34.01 0.76
C ASP A 869 -21.48 34.54 2.11
N THR A 870 -22.01 35.76 2.14
CA THR A 870 -22.52 36.41 3.37
C THR A 870 -24.04 36.36 3.49
N VAL A 871 -24.73 35.52 2.72
CA VAL A 871 -26.21 35.53 2.60
C VAL A 871 -26.83 34.43 3.45
N ALA A 872 -27.39 34.79 4.60
CA ALA A 872 -28.05 33.84 5.48
C ALA A 872 -29.26 33.12 4.82
N PRO A 873 -29.45 31.81 5.10
CA PRO A 873 -30.62 31.07 4.65
C PRO A 873 -31.90 31.64 5.26
N SER A 874 -33.03 31.38 4.61
CA SER A 874 -34.35 31.78 5.13
C SER A 874 -34.60 31.19 6.52
N ALA A 875 -35.23 31.95 7.42
CA ALA A 875 -35.59 31.46 8.74
C ALA A 875 -36.44 30.17 8.62
N PRO A 876 -36.19 29.13 9.44
CA PRO A 876 -36.99 27.92 9.40
C PRO A 876 -38.49 28.20 9.55
N VAL A 877 -39.30 27.40 8.86
CA VAL A 877 -40.76 27.31 9.03
C VAL A 877 -41.14 25.89 9.45
N ALA A 878 -42.23 25.77 10.22
CA ALA A 878 -42.73 24.49 10.72
C ALA A 878 -44.13 24.18 10.16
N SER A 879 -44.37 22.90 9.86
CA SER A 879 -45.66 22.38 9.36
C SER A 879 -46.03 21.09 10.08
N PRO A 880 -47.15 21.04 10.85
CA PRO A 880 -48.01 22.18 11.19
C PRO A 880 -47.26 23.24 12.01
N GLY A 881 -47.70 24.50 11.89
CA GLY A 881 -47.13 25.61 12.65
C GLY A 881 -47.44 25.52 14.15
N ALA A 882 -46.80 26.41 14.92
CA ALA A 882 -47.05 26.58 16.36
C ALA A 882 -48.55 26.78 16.67
N GLY A 883 -49.05 26.17 17.74
CA GLY A 883 -50.46 26.20 18.10
C GLY A 883 -50.86 25.23 19.21
N THR A 884 -52.15 25.19 19.51
CA THR A 884 -52.76 24.25 20.47
C THR A 884 -53.49 23.14 19.71
N PHE A 885 -53.25 21.89 20.08
CA PHE A 885 -53.78 20.71 19.40
C PHE A 885 -54.35 19.70 20.41
N ASN A 886 -55.35 18.93 19.99
CA ASN A 886 -55.99 17.90 20.81
C ASN A 886 -55.33 16.51 20.75
N SER A 887 -54.17 16.42 20.09
CA SER A 887 -53.52 15.16 19.73
C SER A 887 -52.04 15.38 19.39
N THR A 888 -51.23 14.33 19.48
CA THR A 888 -49.80 14.34 19.12
C THR A 888 -49.59 14.86 17.71
N GLN A 889 -48.71 15.85 17.54
CA GLN A 889 -48.36 16.41 16.24
C GLN A 889 -47.10 15.76 15.65
N SER A 890 -47.01 15.77 14.32
CA SER A 890 -45.85 15.34 13.55
C SER A 890 -45.35 16.55 12.75
N VAL A 891 -44.30 17.19 13.26
CA VAL A 891 -43.83 18.51 12.78
C VAL A 891 -42.68 18.34 11.81
N THR A 892 -42.86 18.84 10.59
CA THR A 892 -41.79 18.98 9.60
C THR A 892 -41.23 20.40 9.62
N LEU A 893 -39.94 20.54 9.30
CA LEU A 893 -39.22 21.81 9.21
C LEU A 893 -38.70 22.01 7.77
N SER A 894 -38.66 23.26 7.31
CA SER A 894 -37.99 23.64 6.07
C SER A 894 -37.42 25.06 6.14
N ALA A 895 -36.38 25.33 5.34
CA ALA A 895 -35.75 26.64 5.20
C ALA A 895 -35.17 26.74 3.78
N ALA A 896 -35.50 27.78 3.03
CA ALA A 896 -34.99 27.98 1.69
C ALA A 896 -33.55 28.51 1.73
N GLY A 897 -32.66 27.88 0.96
CA GLY A 897 -31.22 28.20 0.92
C GLY A 897 -30.39 27.62 2.07
N SER A 898 -30.96 26.75 2.92
CA SER A 898 -30.18 26.06 3.96
C SER A 898 -29.75 24.67 3.50
N ASP A 899 -28.49 24.32 3.76
CA ASP A 899 -27.96 22.97 3.60
C ASP A 899 -28.26 22.07 4.82
N SER A 900 -28.50 22.68 5.99
CA SER A 900 -28.91 21.93 7.18
C SER A 900 -29.86 22.73 8.08
N ILE A 901 -30.71 22.01 8.82
CA ILE A 901 -31.52 22.56 9.91
C ILE A 901 -31.18 21.79 11.19
N ARG A 902 -30.74 22.52 12.21
CA ARG A 902 -30.55 22.02 13.58
C ARG A 902 -31.78 22.38 14.42
N TYR A 903 -32.13 21.54 15.39
CA TYR A 903 -33.20 21.82 16.36
C TYR A 903 -32.87 21.37 17.78
N SER A 904 -33.60 21.93 18.74
CA SER A 904 -33.51 21.62 20.18
C SER A 904 -34.84 21.92 20.85
N THR A 905 -35.18 21.19 21.90
CA THR A 905 -36.41 21.37 22.69
C THR A 905 -36.23 22.21 23.95
N SER A 906 -35.03 22.79 24.15
CA SER A 906 -34.65 23.51 25.37
C SER A 906 -34.17 24.95 25.13
N THR A 907 -33.33 25.16 24.11
CA THR A 907 -32.77 26.47 23.75
C THR A 907 -32.46 26.51 22.25
N THR A 908 -32.41 27.70 21.65
CA THR A 908 -31.87 27.88 20.29
C THR A 908 -30.45 27.31 20.17
N PRO A 909 -30.14 26.51 19.13
CA PRO A 909 -28.77 26.08 18.84
C PRO A 909 -27.79 27.27 18.76
N SER A 910 -26.64 27.16 19.42
CA SER A 910 -25.62 28.24 19.47
C SER A 910 -24.97 28.54 18.12
N ASP A 911 -24.83 27.51 17.29
CA ASP A 911 -24.09 27.48 16.04
C ASP A 911 -24.60 26.32 15.16
N CYS A 912 -24.00 26.12 13.98
CA CYS A 912 -24.42 25.12 12.99
C CYS A 912 -24.10 23.67 13.34
N SER A 913 -23.30 23.43 14.40
CA SER A 913 -23.00 22.09 14.93
C SER A 913 -23.87 21.72 16.14
N ALA A 914 -24.38 22.72 16.87
CA ALA A 914 -25.20 22.52 18.05
C ALA A 914 -26.60 21.99 17.75
N GLY A 915 -27.15 21.18 18.67
CA GLY A 915 -28.49 20.61 18.56
C GLY A 915 -28.60 19.40 17.64
N SER A 916 -29.79 18.80 17.61
CA SER A 916 -30.11 17.65 16.78
C SER A 916 -30.22 18.06 15.31
N LEU A 917 -29.65 17.27 14.40
CA LEU A 917 -29.90 17.45 12.97
C LEU A 917 -31.36 17.06 12.65
N TYR A 918 -32.05 17.90 11.89
CA TYR A 918 -33.37 17.57 11.35
C TYR A 918 -33.22 16.67 10.13
N GLY A 919 -33.59 15.39 10.27
CA GLY A 919 -33.62 14.39 9.19
C GLY A 919 -34.98 13.70 9.01
N GLY A 920 -36.03 14.20 9.67
CA GLY A 920 -37.35 13.59 9.67
C GLY A 920 -38.31 14.30 10.64
N ALA A 921 -39.61 14.02 10.53
CA ALA A 921 -40.64 14.72 11.29
C ALA A 921 -40.47 14.53 12.81
N ILE A 922 -40.63 15.63 13.56
CA ILE A 922 -40.48 15.71 15.01
C ILE A 922 -41.84 15.42 15.65
N SER A 923 -41.92 14.38 16.49
CA SER A 923 -43.16 14.05 17.21
C SER A 923 -43.30 14.87 18.49
N VAL A 924 -44.43 15.58 18.62
CA VAL A 924 -44.77 16.44 19.77
C VAL A 924 -46.02 15.91 20.46
N SER A 925 -45.84 15.24 21.60
CA SER A 925 -46.89 14.53 22.35
C SER A 925 -47.30 15.19 23.67
N ALA A 926 -46.64 16.29 24.05
CA ALA A 926 -46.92 17.13 25.20
C ALA A 926 -46.44 18.56 24.92
N ASP A 927 -46.78 19.51 25.79
CA ASP A 927 -46.36 20.92 25.69
C ASP A 927 -44.84 21.05 25.50
N GLN A 928 -44.44 21.65 24.38
CA GLN A 928 -43.04 21.72 23.97
C GLN A 928 -42.78 22.90 23.03
N THR A 929 -41.61 23.51 23.16
CA THR A 929 -41.10 24.49 22.17
C THR A 929 -39.96 23.86 21.39
N ILE A 930 -40.05 23.88 20.05
CA ILE A 930 -38.97 23.49 19.15
C ILE A 930 -38.23 24.76 18.73
N TYR A 931 -36.98 24.90 19.16
CA TYR A 931 -36.06 25.95 18.70
C TYR A 931 -35.22 25.43 17.54
N THR A 932 -34.98 26.26 16.52
CA THR A 932 -34.31 25.84 15.28
C THR A 932 -33.22 26.81 14.85
N ARG A 933 -32.24 26.29 14.10
CA ARG A 933 -31.26 27.05 13.33
C ARG A 933 -31.10 26.43 11.95
N ALA A 934 -31.39 27.18 10.89
CA ALA A 934 -30.97 26.85 9.53
C ALA A 934 -29.54 27.36 9.30
N CYS A 935 -28.73 26.58 8.57
CA CYS A 935 -27.39 26.95 8.14
C CYS A 935 -27.15 26.57 6.68
N ASP A 936 -26.39 27.40 5.98
CA ASP A 936 -25.77 27.06 4.69
C ASP A 936 -24.35 26.47 4.89
N THR A 937 -23.71 26.11 3.78
CA THR A 937 -22.35 25.55 3.73
C THR A 937 -21.27 26.58 4.10
N ALA A 938 -21.50 27.88 3.90
CA ALA A 938 -20.60 28.94 4.32
C ALA A 938 -20.63 29.21 5.84
N GLY A 939 -21.69 28.72 6.51
CA GLY A 939 -21.93 28.90 7.93
C GLY A 939 -22.69 30.18 8.26
N ASN A 940 -23.33 30.84 7.30
CA ASN A 940 -24.38 31.81 7.67
C ASN A 940 -25.57 31.05 8.24
N SER A 941 -26.38 31.72 9.05
CA SER A 941 -27.50 31.05 9.72
C SER A 941 -28.63 31.98 10.13
N SER A 942 -29.80 31.38 10.26
CA SER A 942 -31.03 32.02 10.73
C SER A 942 -31.75 31.10 11.72
N THR A 943 -32.57 31.66 12.62
CA THR A 943 -33.15 30.93 13.75
C THR A 943 -34.63 31.21 13.91
N ALA A 944 -35.40 30.20 14.33
CA ALA A 944 -36.81 30.34 14.67
C ALA A 944 -37.17 29.51 15.92
N SER A 945 -38.41 29.64 16.40
CA SER A 945 -38.93 28.84 17.51
C SER A 945 -40.45 28.66 17.40
N PHE A 946 -40.93 27.44 17.68
CA PHE A 946 -42.33 27.05 17.53
C PHE A 946 -42.84 26.43 18.82
N ALA A 947 -43.85 27.05 19.45
CA ALA A 947 -44.48 26.55 20.67
C ALA A 947 -45.72 25.71 20.34
N TYR A 948 -45.79 24.52 20.90
CA TYR A 948 -46.90 23.58 20.77
C TYR A 948 -47.48 23.31 22.16
N VAL A 949 -48.81 23.32 22.25
CA VAL A 949 -49.57 22.93 23.45
C VAL A 949 -50.46 21.75 23.08
N ILE A 950 -50.39 20.67 23.84
CA ILE A 950 -51.13 19.43 23.56
C ILE A 950 -52.16 19.22 24.67
N ASP A 951 -53.38 19.68 24.42
CA ASP A 951 -54.49 19.59 25.37
C ASP A 951 -55.40 18.41 25.03
N THR A 952 -55.30 17.32 25.78
CA THR A 952 -56.14 16.12 25.60
C THR A 952 -57.32 16.06 26.57
N ASN A 953 -57.61 17.15 27.29
CA ASN A 953 -58.61 17.12 28.36
C ASN A 953 -60.00 17.46 27.80
N ALA A 954 -60.94 16.52 27.89
CA ALA A 954 -62.33 16.82 27.60
C ALA A 954 -62.92 17.82 28.61
N PRO A 955 -63.83 18.72 28.19
CA PRO A 955 -64.61 19.54 29.12
C PRO A 955 -65.51 18.66 30.00
N ASP A 956 -66.01 19.22 31.09
CA ASP A 956 -66.92 18.48 31.99
C ASP A 956 -68.12 17.90 31.24
N SER A 957 -68.63 16.75 31.67
CA SER A 957 -69.92 16.23 31.19
C SER A 957 -71.01 17.28 31.43
N ALA A 958 -71.83 17.53 30.40
CA ALA A 958 -72.94 18.47 30.56
C ALA A 958 -73.89 18.03 31.69
N VAL A 959 -74.51 19.01 32.33
CA VAL A 959 -75.60 18.86 33.30
C VAL A 959 -76.85 19.58 32.80
N ALA A 960 -78.02 19.03 33.13
CA ALA A 960 -79.31 19.58 32.75
C ALA A 960 -80.11 20.07 33.97
N SER A 961 -80.83 21.17 33.79
CA SER A 961 -81.75 21.73 34.78
C SER A 961 -83.08 22.13 34.12
N PRO A 962 -84.24 21.61 34.56
CA PRO A 962 -84.41 20.63 35.63
C PRO A 962 -83.77 19.27 35.27
N VAL A 963 -83.58 18.40 36.25
CA VAL A 963 -82.92 17.09 36.05
C VAL A 963 -83.80 16.12 35.25
N ALA A 964 -83.20 15.13 34.60
CA ALA A 964 -83.92 14.03 33.95
C ALA A 964 -84.90 13.35 34.92
N GLY A 965 -86.13 13.06 34.47
CA GLY A 965 -87.21 12.56 35.32
C GLY A 965 -88.59 12.53 34.65
N ILE A 966 -89.61 12.22 35.45
CA ILE A 966 -91.03 12.20 35.05
C ILE A 966 -91.68 13.52 35.48
N TYR A 967 -92.52 14.11 34.63
CA TYR A 967 -93.18 15.39 34.88
C TYR A 967 -94.61 15.45 34.33
N ASN A 968 -95.54 16.05 35.10
CA ASN A 968 -96.92 16.33 34.69
C ASN A 968 -97.12 17.49 33.69
N SER A 969 -96.04 18.07 33.17
CA SER A 969 -96.09 19.29 32.36
C SER A 969 -94.85 19.48 31.49
N THR A 970 -94.98 20.26 30.42
CA THR A 970 -93.88 20.64 29.50
C THR A 970 -92.69 21.23 30.25
N GLN A 971 -91.50 20.65 30.08
CA GLN A 971 -90.28 21.11 30.73
C GLN A 971 -89.48 22.08 29.85
N SER A 972 -88.80 23.04 30.50
CA SER A 972 -87.86 23.96 29.86
C SER A 972 -86.45 23.65 30.33
N VAL A 973 -85.73 22.85 29.54
CA VAL A 973 -84.44 22.25 29.91
C VAL A 973 -83.30 23.16 29.51
N THR A 974 -82.50 23.56 30.49
CA THR A 974 -81.23 24.28 30.30
C THR A 974 -80.06 23.31 30.42
N LEU A 975 -79.01 23.54 29.63
CA LEU A 975 -77.76 22.76 29.62
C LEU A 975 -76.58 23.64 30.02
N SER A 976 -75.60 23.06 30.73
CA SER A 976 -74.30 23.69 31.01
C SER A 976 -73.20 22.64 31.13
N ALA A 977 -71.96 23.01 30.78
CA ALA A 977 -70.77 22.16 30.86
C ALA A 977 -69.53 23.06 31.07
N ALA A 978 -68.83 22.91 32.20
CA ALA A 978 -67.65 23.74 32.48
C ALA A 978 -66.47 23.33 31.58
N GLY A 979 -65.63 24.31 31.23
CA GLY A 979 -64.55 24.13 30.26
C GLY A 979 -64.99 24.03 28.79
N SER A 980 -66.28 23.86 28.50
CA SER A 980 -66.77 23.83 27.11
C SER A 980 -66.83 25.23 26.48
N THR A 981 -66.50 25.32 25.19
CA THR A 981 -66.74 26.51 24.34
C THR A 981 -68.05 26.38 23.57
N SER A 982 -68.52 25.15 23.35
CA SER A 982 -69.77 24.86 22.67
C SER A 982 -70.45 23.63 23.25
N ILE A 983 -71.79 23.66 23.27
CA ILE A 983 -72.63 22.51 23.63
C ILE A 983 -73.55 22.26 22.43
N ARG A 984 -73.58 21.02 21.94
CA ARG A 984 -74.47 20.58 20.87
C ARG A 984 -75.38 19.46 21.36
N TYR A 985 -76.60 19.43 20.85
CA TYR A 985 -77.58 18.43 21.23
C TYR A 985 -78.38 17.88 20.04
N SER A 986 -79.02 16.74 20.27
CA SER A 986 -79.92 16.06 19.33
C SER A 986 -80.92 15.22 20.12
N THR A 987 -82.10 14.98 19.55
CA THR A 987 -83.14 14.11 20.16
C THR A 987 -83.17 12.69 19.60
N SER A 988 -82.33 12.38 18.60
CA SER A 988 -82.31 11.07 17.93
C SER A 988 -81.07 10.22 18.27
N ALA A 989 -79.90 10.84 18.39
CA ALA A 989 -78.63 10.17 18.70
C ALA A 989 -77.57 11.20 19.15
N THR A 990 -76.54 10.73 19.86
CA THR A 990 -75.38 11.56 20.24
C THR A 990 -74.69 12.20 19.02
N PRO A 991 -74.40 13.51 19.03
CA PRO A 991 -73.60 14.15 17.98
C PRO A 991 -72.27 13.42 17.72
N SER A 992 -71.94 13.23 16.44
CA SER A 992 -70.71 12.55 15.98
C SER A 992 -69.44 13.32 16.33
N ASP A 993 -69.50 14.64 16.36
CA ASP A 993 -68.36 15.56 16.45
C ASP A 993 -68.80 16.94 16.93
N CYS A 994 -67.86 17.88 17.09
CA CYS A 994 -68.13 19.22 17.61
C CYS A 994 -68.82 20.18 16.62
N SER A 995 -69.13 19.72 15.40
CA SER A 995 -69.87 20.47 14.38
C SER A 995 -71.29 19.93 14.13
N SER A 996 -71.56 18.67 14.48
CA SER A 996 -72.84 18.01 14.22
C SER A 996 -73.87 18.18 15.36
N GLY A 997 -75.16 18.08 15.02
CA GLY A 997 -76.25 18.39 15.94
C GLY A 997 -76.50 19.89 16.15
N THR A 998 -77.58 20.20 16.87
CA THR A 998 -78.06 21.57 17.10
C THR A 998 -77.18 22.26 18.15
N LEU A 999 -76.67 23.46 17.84
CA LEU A 999 -75.96 24.28 18.81
C LEU A 999 -76.93 24.76 19.89
N TYR A 1000 -76.62 24.51 21.16
CA TYR A 1000 -77.39 24.99 22.30
C TYR A 1000 -77.23 26.51 22.44
N ALA A 1001 -78.32 27.25 22.19
CA ALA A 1001 -78.37 28.72 22.24
C ALA A 1001 -79.47 29.26 23.18
N GLY A 1002 -80.22 28.37 23.85
CA GLY A 1002 -81.35 28.69 24.71
C GLY A 1002 -82.04 27.42 25.21
N ALA A 1003 -82.95 27.58 26.17
CA ALA A 1003 -83.63 26.44 26.81
C ALA A 1003 -84.43 25.58 25.81
N ILE A 1004 -84.34 24.26 25.98
CA ILE A 1004 -84.97 23.25 25.13
C ILE A 1004 -86.36 22.94 25.70
N SER A 1005 -87.42 23.16 24.91
CA SER A 1005 -88.79 22.82 25.31
C SER A 1005 -89.07 21.33 25.08
N VAL A 1006 -89.50 20.62 26.12
CA VAL A 1006 -89.82 19.19 26.08
C VAL A 1006 -91.28 18.99 26.49
N ALA A 1007 -92.15 18.74 25.50
CA ALA A 1007 -93.60 18.62 25.68
C ALA A 1007 -94.13 17.17 25.58
N THR A 1008 -93.26 16.21 25.26
CA THR A 1008 -93.53 14.78 25.16
C THR A 1008 -92.27 14.01 25.55
N ASP A 1009 -92.39 12.71 25.81
CA ASP A 1009 -91.27 11.80 26.05
C ASP A 1009 -90.10 12.03 25.06
N THR A 1010 -88.96 12.45 25.60
CA THR A 1010 -87.79 12.89 24.82
C THR A 1010 -86.51 12.52 25.53
N THR A 1011 -85.54 11.97 24.79
CA THR A 1011 -84.15 11.88 25.25
C THR A 1011 -83.31 12.92 24.52
N ILE A 1012 -82.66 13.81 25.27
CA ILE A 1012 -81.73 14.82 24.75
C ILE A 1012 -80.32 14.25 24.86
N TYR A 1013 -79.71 13.90 23.74
CA TYR A 1013 -78.30 13.53 23.65
C TYR A 1013 -77.46 14.79 23.49
N VAL A 1014 -76.37 14.92 24.25
CA VAL A 1014 -75.54 16.12 24.33
C VAL A 1014 -74.07 15.78 24.11
N ARG A 1015 -73.38 16.64 23.35
CA ARG A 1015 -71.92 16.69 23.25
C ARG A 1015 -71.47 18.10 23.65
N ALA A 1016 -70.64 18.21 24.68
CA ALA A 1016 -69.95 19.45 25.01
C ALA A 1016 -68.51 19.38 24.48
N CYS A 1017 -68.04 20.45 23.86
CA CYS A 1017 -66.69 20.54 23.28
C CYS A 1017 -65.94 21.77 23.78
N ASP A 1018 -64.63 21.64 23.95
CA ASP A 1018 -63.71 22.74 24.26
C ASP A 1018 -63.31 23.54 22.99
N GLY A 1019 -62.25 24.35 23.07
CA GLY A 1019 -61.77 25.18 21.96
C GLY A 1019 -60.90 24.45 20.94
N VAL A 1020 -60.43 23.24 21.24
CA VAL A 1020 -59.49 22.45 20.41
C VAL A 1020 -60.10 21.15 19.89
N GLY A 1021 -61.32 20.82 20.31
CA GLY A 1021 -62.12 19.70 19.83
C GLY A 1021 -62.15 18.48 20.74
N ASN A 1022 -61.64 18.55 21.98
CA ASN A 1022 -61.94 17.50 22.96
C ASN A 1022 -63.41 17.61 23.36
N ALA A 1023 -64.03 16.47 23.67
CA ALA A 1023 -65.47 16.40 23.87
C ALA A 1023 -65.88 15.42 24.96
N SER A 1024 -66.88 15.83 25.74
CA SER A 1024 -67.66 14.95 26.61
C SER A 1024 -69.04 14.69 26.02
N THR A 1025 -69.62 13.53 26.30
CA THR A 1025 -70.97 13.16 25.84
C THR A 1025 -71.83 12.68 27.01
N THR A 1026 -73.13 12.97 26.94
CA THR A 1026 -74.12 12.58 27.95
C THR A 1026 -75.52 12.55 27.34
N SER A 1027 -76.53 12.08 28.08
CA SER A 1027 -77.92 12.10 27.64
C SER A 1027 -78.89 12.24 28.80
N PHE A 1028 -79.99 12.97 28.60
CA PHE A 1028 -81.03 13.21 29.59
C PHE A 1028 -82.40 12.77 29.06
N THR A 1029 -83.08 11.90 29.78
CA THR A 1029 -84.43 11.42 29.42
C THR A 1029 -85.47 12.11 30.27
N TYR A 1030 -86.50 12.64 29.61
CA TYR A 1030 -87.66 13.27 30.23
C TYR A 1030 -88.90 12.53 29.75
N ASN A 1031 -89.73 12.10 30.70
CA ASN A 1031 -91.04 11.51 30.44
C ASN A 1031 -92.11 12.53 30.83
N ILE A 1032 -93.06 12.79 29.93
CA ILE A 1032 -94.10 13.80 30.11
C ILE A 1032 -95.45 13.08 30.14
N ASP A 1033 -95.94 12.78 31.35
CA ASP A 1033 -97.23 12.15 31.56
C ASP A 1033 -98.19 13.17 32.15
N THR A 1034 -99.16 13.63 31.35
CA THR A 1034 -100.15 14.63 31.75
C THR A 1034 -101.50 14.00 32.11
N THR A 1035 -101.54 12.69 32.42
CA THR A 1035 -102.78 11.92 32.56
C THR A 1035 -103.08 11.64 34.03
N PRO A 1036 -104.08 12.30 34.65
CA PRO A 1036 -104.45 11.96 36.02
C PRO A 1036 -104.88 10.50 36.17
N PRO A 1037 -104.59 9.86 37.32
CA PRO A 1037 -105.13 8.54 37.64
C PRO A 1037 -106.66 8.57 37.70
N ASP A 1038 -107.31 7.43 37.54
CA ASP A 1038 -108.77 7.32 37.66
C ASP A 1038 -109.25 7.89 39.01
N ALA A 1039 -110.39 8.59 38.98
CA ALA A 1039 -110.98 9.16 40.19
C ALA A 1039 -111.11 8.10 41.30
N PRO A 1040 -110.78 8.43 42.57
CA PRO A 1040 -110.88 7.47 43.66
C PRO A 1040 -112.27 6.85 43.75
N VAL A 1041 -112.34 5.58 44.17
CA VAL A 1041 -113.58 4.90 44.54
C VAL A 1041 -113.47 4.30 45.94
N ALA A 1042 -114.59 4.28 46.66
CA ALA A 1042 -114.69 3.75 48.01
C ALA A 1042 -115.64 2.55 48.10
N SER A 1043 -115.25 1.55 48.89
CA SER A 1043 -116.05 0.34 49.15
C SER A 1043 -116.09 0.05 50.66
N PRO A 1044 -117.27 -0.10 51.30
CA PRO A 1044 -118.61 0.06 50.72
C PRO A 1044 -118.86 1.50 50.24
N ILE A 1045 -119.77 1.66 49.28
CA ILE A 1045 -120.11 2.96 48.71
C ILE A 1045 -120.66 3.93 49.77
N ALA A 1046 -120.46 5.24 49.53
CA ALA A 1046 -120.98 6.33 50.34
C ALA A 1046 -122.51 6.22 50.53
N GLY A 1047 -123.01 6.55 51.72
CA GLY A 1047 -124.43 6.44 52.07
C GLY A 1047 -124.70 6.17 53.56
N SER A 1048 -125.96 5.85 53.87
CA SER A 1048 -126.41 5.49 55.22
C SER A 1048 -126.23 4.00 55.49
N HIS A 1049 -125.55 3.65 56.58
CA HIS A 1049 -125.27 2.27 56.98
C HIS A 1049 -125.60 2.04 58.46
N ALA A 1050 -126.02 0.82 58.80
CA ALA A 1050 -126.21 0.40 60.19
C ALA A 1050 -124.88 -0.09 60.78
N GLY A 1051 -124.45 0.51 61.89
CA GLY A 1051 -123.18 0.19 62.55
C GLY A 1051 -121.91 0.67 61.82
N THR A 1052 -120.77 0.56 62.51
CA THR A 1052 -119.45 0.99 62.04
C THR A 1052 -119.03 0.35 60.72
N GLN A 1053 -118.56 1.15 59.77
CA GLN A 1053 -118.08 0.69 58.46
C GLN A 1053 -116.55 0.62 58.38
N SER A 1054 -116.06 -0.24 57.49
CA SER A 1054 -114.64 -0.41 57.17
C SER A 1054 -114.44 -0.12 55.68
N VAL A 1055 -114.00 1.11 55.36
CA VAL A 1055 -113.93 1.64 54.01
C VAL A 1055 -112.55 1.39 53.40
N THR A 1056 -112.50 0.73 52.25
CA THR A 1056 -111.31 0.64 51.41
C THR A 1056 -111.38 1.63 50.26
N LEU A 1057 -110.25 2.21 49.89
CA LEU A 1057 -110.08 3.14 48.77
C LEU A 1057 -109.25 2.48 47.66
N SER A 1058 -109.55 2.82 46.40
CA SER A 1058 -108.74 2.43 45.23
C SER A 1058 -108.90 3.44 44.09
N ALA A 1059 -107.85 3.62 43.29
CA ALA A 1059 -107.83 4.37 42.05
C ALA A 1059 -106.92 3.63 41.07
N ALA A 1060 -107.37 3.42 39.82
CA ALA A 1060 -106.53 2.78 38.81
C ALA A 1060 -105.54 3.81 38.22
N GLY A 1061 -104.32 3.37 37.90
CA GLY A 1061 -103.24 4.27 37.48
C GLY A 1061 -102.58 5.05 38.61
N SER A 1062 -103.18 5.14 39.82
CA SER A 1062 -102.54 5.81 40.96
C SER A 1062 -101.41 4.96 41.54
N THR A 1063 -100.32 5.61 41.93
CA THR A 1063 -99.22 5.02 42.71
C THR A 1063 -99.30 5.40 44.19
N SER A 1064 -100.06 6.44 44.55
CA SER A 1064 -100.45 6.74 45.93
C SER A 1064 -101.88 7.26 46.05
N ILE A 1065 -102.48 7.08 47.23
CA ILE A 1065 -103.80 7.63 47.58
C ILE A 1065 -103.68 8.32 48.93
N ARG A 1066 -104.07 9.59 49.01
CA ARG A 1066 -104.15 10.42 50.22
C ARG A 1066 -105.60 10.58 50.64
N TYR A 1067 -105.85 10.72 51.95
CA TYR A 1067 -107.18 11.06 52.44
C TYR A 1067 -107.15 11.95 53.69
N SER A 1068 -108.25 12.67 53.88
CA SER A 1068 -108.50 13.58 55.00
C SER A 1068 -109.99 13.64 55.33
N THR A 1069 -110.34 14.00 56.57
CA THR A 1069 -111.74 14.12 57.02
C THR A 1069 -112.24 15.57 57.03
N SER A 1070 -111.42 16.54 56.64
CA SER A 1070 -111.75 17.98 56.70
C SER A 1070 -111.82 18.69 55.34
N ALA A 1071 -110.98 18.30 54.38
CA ALA A 1071 -110.94 18.87 53.02
C ALA A 1071 -110.16 17.92 52.09
N THR A 1072 -110.26 18.10 50.77
CA THR A 1072 -109.38 17.40 49.81
C THR A 1072 -107.90 17.71 50.10
N PRO A 1073 -107.01 16.71 50.15
CA PRO A 1073 -105.57 16.92 50.25
C PRO A 1073 -105.06 17.91 49.19
N ALA A 1074 -104.14 18.80 49.57
CA ALA A 1074 -103.71 19.90 48.71
C ALA A 1074 -102.79 19.47 47.55
N ASP A 1075 -102.03 18.39 47.74
CA ASP A 1075 -101.10 17.81 46.78
C ASP A 1075 -100.80 16.34 47.13
N CYS A 1076 -100.02 15.67 46.28
CA CYS A 1076 -99.65 14.25 46.40
C CYS A 1076 -98.71 13.92 47.58
N SER A 1077 -98.17 14.94 48.26
CA SER A 1077 -97.35 14.83 49.47
C SER A 1077 -98.16 15.03 50.76
N ALA A 1078 -99.27 15.76 50.68
CA ALA A 1078 -100.11 16.19 51.80
C ALA A 1078 -101.00 15.08 52.41
N ASP A 1079 -101.45 15.33 53.64
CA ASP A 1079 -102.39 14.50 54.42
C ASP A 1079 -102.04 13.00 54.52
N THR A 1080 -102.99 12.19 55.00
CA THR A 1080 -102.74 10.82 55.44
C THR A 1080 -102.65 9.88 54.24
N LEU A 1081 -101.52 9.18 54.09
CA LEU A 1081 -101.36 8.12 53.10
C LEU A 1081 -102.25 6.92 53.44
N TYR A 1082 -103.14 6.57 52.50
CA TYR A 1082 -103.97 5.37 52.60
C TYR A 1082 -103.09 4.11 52.53
N SER A 1083 -103.13 3.32 53.60
CA SER A 1083 -102.27 2.14 53.79
C SER A 1083 -103.05 0.92 54.31
N GLY A 1084 -104.36 1.04 54.46
CA GLY A 1084 -105.27 0.01 54.98
C GLY A 1084 -106.68 0.57 55.18
N ALA A 1085 -107.66 -0.30 55.42
CA ALA A 1085 -109.07 0.10 55.51
C ALA A 1085 -109.34 1.13 56.63
N ILE A 1086 -110.10 2.16 56.29
CA ILE A 1086 -110.46 3.29 57.14
C ILE A 1086 -111.72 2.94 57.94
N THR A 1087 -111.66 3.02 59.26
CA THR A 1087 -112.83 2.74 60.12
C THR A 1087 -113.69 4.00 60.28
N VAL A 1088 -114.97 3.91 59.90
CA VAL A 1088 -115.95 5.00 60.00
C VAL A 1088 -117.04 4.60 61.00
N ALA A 1089 -116.96 5.13 62.22
CA ALA A 1089 -117.83 4.76 63.35
C ALA A 1089 -118.97 5.76 63.62
N SER A 1090 -118.95 6.93 62.98
CA SER A 1090 -119.94 8.00 63.06
C SER A 1090 -120.00 8.74 61.72
N ASP A 1091 -120.98 9.64 61.56
CA ASP A 1091 -121.13 10.48 60.38
C ASP A 1091 -119.80 11.17 60.02
N THR A 1092 -119.27 10.88 58.83
CA THR A 1092 -117.92 11.30 58.38
C THR A 1092 -117.92 11.45 56.87
N THR A 1093 -117.26 12.50 56.37
CA THR A 1093 -116.89 12.62 54.95
C THR A 1093 -115.41 12.35 54.81
N LEU A 1094 -115.05 11.39 53.95
CA LEU A 1094 -113.67 11.16 53.52
C LEU A 1094 -113.45 11.93 52.23
N TYR A 1095 -112.52 12.89 52.25
CA TYR A 1095 -111.99 13.52 51.03
C TYR A 1095 -110.71 12.76 50.64
N VAL A 1096 -110.58 12.43 49.36
CA VAL A 1096 -109.57 11.52 48.86
C VAL A 1096 -108.92 12.10 47.61
N LEU A 1097 -107.59 12.03 47.53
CA LEU A 1097 -106.79 12.42 46.38
C LEU A 1097 -105.96 11.20 45.94
N ALA A 1098 -106.16 10.72 44.72
CA ALA A 1098 -105.28 9.74 44.09
C ALA A 1098 -104.21 10.45 43.26
N CYS A 1099 -102.99 9.93 43.27
CA CYS A 1099 -101.85 10.49 42.55
C CYS A 1099 -101.02 9.40 41.85
N ASP A 1100 -100.38 9.74 40.74
CA ASP A 1100 -99.42 8.90 40.01
C ASP A 1100 -97.95 9.30 40.28
N ASP A 1101 -97.01 8.68 39.56
CA ASP A 1101 -95.57 8.95 39.68
C ASP A 1101 -95.11 10.25 38.99
N ALA A 1102 -96.01 10.97 38.31
CA ALA A 1102 -95.76 12.27 37.68
C ALA A 1102 -96.31 13.46 38.49
N ASP A 1103 -96.91 13.18 39.66
CA ASP A 1103 -97.73 14.11 40.45
C ASP A 1103 -98.95 14.65 39.67
N ASN A 1104 -99.55 13.88 38.75
CA ASN A 1104 -100.95 14.16 38.37
C ASN A 1104 -101.87 13.63 39.46
N SER A 1105 -103.01 14.30 39.67
CA SER A 1105 -103.94 13.94 40.74
C SER A 1105 -105.41 13.99 40.33
N SER A 1106 -106.22 13.10 40.88
CA SER A 1106 -107.68 13.13 40.79
C SER A 1106 -108.31 13.00 42.18
N ASP A 1107 -109.37 13.78 42.44
CA ASP A 1107 -110.02 13.82 43.76
C ASP A 1107 -111.44 13.26 43.75
N SER A 1108 -111.92 12.89 44.94
CA SER A 1108 -113.30 12.48 45.20
C SER A 1108 -113.63 12.62 46.69
N SER A 1109 -114.92 12.66 47.02
CA SER A 1109 -115.36 12.65 48.42
C SER A 1109 -116.51 11.68 48.67
N PHE A 1110 -116.48 11.04 49.84
CA PHE A 1110 -117.39 9.96 50.23
C PHE A 1110 -117.99 10.25 51.61
N ALA A 1111 -119.28 10.58 51.63
CA ALA A 1111 -120.02 10.86 52.86
C ALA A 1111 -120.71 9.59 53.39
N TYR A 1112 -120.54 9.31 54.68
CA TYR A 1112 -121.14 8.17 55.38
C TYR A 1112 -121.99 8.67 56.55
N THR A 1113 -123.13 8.00 56.79
CA THR A 1113 -124.05 8.28 57.91
C THR A 1113 -124.34 6.99 58.68
N ILE A 1114 -124.22 6.98 60.01
CA ILE A 1114 -124.20 5.74 60.81
C ILE A 1114 -125.34 5.70 61.85
N THR A 1115 -126.18 4.66 61.80
CA THR A 1115 -127.28 4.44 62.76
C THR A 1115 -127.10 3.14 63.59
N ALA A 1116 -127.68 3.10 64.80
CA ALA A 1116 -127.47 2.03 65.79
C ALA A 1116 -128.68 1.08 65.95
N GLU A 1117 -128.42 -0.23 66.14
CA GLU A 1117 -129.45 -1.28 66.27
C GLU A 1117 -129.54 -1.89 67.69
N SER A 1118 -130.66 -2.55 68.00
CA SER A 1118 -130.99 -3.13 69.32
C SER A 1118 -131.65 -4.52 69.22
N THR A 1119 -131.33 -5.47 70.13
CA THR A 1119 -131.92 -6.82 70.15
C THR A 1119 -132.22 -7.37 71.57
N PRO A 1120 -133.24 -8.24 71.76
CA PRO A 1120 -133.59 -8.89 73.04
C PRO A 1120 -133.07 -10.34 73.21
N ALA A 1121 -133.24 -10.92 74.41
CA ALA A 1121 -132.54 -12.13 74.92
C ALA A 1121 -133.47 -13.37 75.17
N PRO A 1122 -133.07 -14.46 75.89
CA PRO A 1122 -132.22 -15.55 75.38
C PRO A 1122 -132.73 -17.00 75.71
N VAL A 1123 -132.27 -18.03 74.97
CA VAL A 1123 -132.29 -19.47 75.41
C VAL A 1123 -131.08 -20.24 74.83
N ALA A 1124 -130.53 -21.20 75.58
CA ALA A 1124 -129.42 -22.12 75.22
C ALA A 1124 -129.85 -23.60 75.50
N PRO A 1125 -129.02 -24.68 75.50
CA PRO A 1125 -127.59 -24.83 75.15
C PRO A 1125 -127.21 -26.11 74.35
N SER A 1126 -125.94 -26.26 73.91
CA SER A 1126 -125.07 -27.42 74.25
C SER A 1126 -123.68 -27.45 73.58
N ARG A 1127 -122.63 -27.65 74.42
CA ARG A 1127 -121.41 -28.51 74.31
C ARG A 1127 -120.85 -28.93 72.92
N ARG A 1128 -119.54 -29.14 72.68
CA ARG A 1128 -118.27 -29.05 73.48
C ARG A 1128 -117.06 -29.29 72.53
N TYR A 1129 -115.87 -28.80 72.91
CA TYR A 1129 -114.51 -29.30 72.55
C TYR A 1129 -114.09 -29.31 71.04
N GLY A 1130 -112.85 -28.98 70.69
CA GLY A 1130 -111.72 -28.51 71.52
C GLY A 1130 -110.43 -28.21 70.72
N SER A 1131 -109.39 -27.82 71.47
CA SER A 1131 -107.93 -27.90 71.17
C SER A 1131 -107.40 -27.15 69.93
N SER A 1132 -106.67 -26.03 70.06
CA SER A 1132 -105.22 -25.90 70.43
C SER A 1132 -104.40 -25.55 69.18
N SER A 1133 -103.33 -24.73 69.19
CA SER A 1133 -102.59 -24.08 70.30
C SER A 1133 -101.79 -22.88 69.78
N SER A 1134 -101.37 -22.01 70.70
CA SER A 1134 -100.54 -20.81 70.52
C SER A 1134 -99.05 -21.09 70.24
N TYR A 1135 -98.26 -20.00 70.27
CA TYR A 1135 -96.78 -19.82 70.21
C TYR A 1135 -96.29 -19.28 68.85
N SER A 1136 -95.47 -18.24 68.65
CA SER A 1136 -94.74 -17.20 69.42
C SER A 1136 -93.25 -17.17 69.00
N VAL A 1137 -92.58 -16.04 69.28
CA VAL A 1137 -91.11 -15.84 69.33
C VAL A 1137 -90.40 -15.48 68.02
N SER A 1138 -89.65 -14.39 68.11
CA SER A 1138 -88.71 -13.82 67.14
C SER A 1138 -87.36 -14.56 67.15
N VAL A 1139 -86.77 -14.85 65.98
CA VAL A 1139 -85.34 -15.18 65.84
C VAL A 1139 -84.78 -14.58 64.53
N PHE A 1140 -83.51 -14.17 64.58
CA PHE A 1140 -82.73 -13.57 63.50
C PHE A 1140 -82.42 -14.50 62.31
N ASN A 1141 -82.23 -13.88 61.14
CA ASN A 1141 -81.39 -14.29 59.99
C ASN A 1141 -81.20 -15.79 59.67
N SER A 1142 -81.77 -16.22 58.53
CA SER A 1142 -80.95 -16.37 57.30
C SER A 1142 -81.82 -16.76 56.08
N ARG A 1143 -81.31 -16.44 54.87
CA ARG A 1143 -81.87 -16.76 53.53
C ARG A 1143 -83.14 -16.01 53.12
N VAL A 1144 -82.95 -14.81 52.56
CA VAL A 1144 -83.86 -14.28 51.53
C VAL A 1144 -83.61 -15.06 50.23
N ALA A 1145 -84.66 -15.64 49.65
CA ALA A 1145 -84.62 -16.12 48.28
C ALA A 1145 -84.95 -14.95 47.34
N GLN A 1146 -84.10 -14.68 46.34
CA GLN A 1146 -84.41 -13.77 45.25
C GLN A 1146 -84.90 -14.55 44.02
N PRO A 1147 -85.98 -14.10 43.35
CA PRO A 1147 -86.35 -14.61 42.03
C PRO A 1147 -85.76 -13.75 40.90
N SER A 1148 -85.19 -14.43 39.90
CA SER A 1148 -84.95 -13.99 38.51
C SER A 1148 -84.10 -12.73 38.26
N ALA A 1149 -82.86 -12.95 37.78
CA ALA A 1149 -81.90 -11.95 37.32
C ALA A 1149 -81.91 -11.78 35.78
N PRO A 1150 -81.30 -10.69 35.27
CA PRO A 1150 -80.27 -10.81 34.23
C PRO A 1150 -78.90 -10.35 34.73
N ILE A 1151 -77.84 -10.95 34.19
CA ILE A 1151 -76.47 -10.86 34.71
C ILE A 1151 -75.68 -9.69 34.10
N LYS A 1152 -74.92 -8.99 34.96
CA LYS A 1152 -73.81 -8.12 34.61
C LYS A 1152 -72.50 -8.90 34.79
N ASP A 1153 -71.47 -8.53 34.03
CA ASP A 1153 -70.04 -8.89 34.18
C ASP A 1153 -69.52 -10.14 33.42
N ILE A 1154 -68.64 -9.89 32.44
CA ILE A 1154 -67.56 -10.78 31.99
C ILE A 1154 -66.32 -9.91 31.79
N SER A 1155 -65.74 -9.41 32.89
CA SER A 1155 -64.41 -8.82 32.91
C SER A 1155 -63.33 -9.88 33.16
N ASN A 1156 -62.16 -9.67 32.55
CA ASN A 1156 -60.90 -10.39 32.77
C ASN A 1156 -60.82 -11.87 32.34
N ILE A 1157 -60.73 -12.10 31.03
CA ILE A 1157 -59.94 -13.22 30.48
C ILE A 1157 -58.49 -12.77 30.36
N THR A 1158 -57.65 -13.12 31.34
CA THR A 1158 -56.17 -13.10 31.18
C THR A 1158 -55.67 -14.50 30.85
N LYS A 1159 -54.84 -14.61 29.80
CA LYS A 1159 -54.21 -15.86 29.35
C LYS A 1159 -52.84 -15.53 28.75
N PRO A 1160 -51.84 -16.41 28.86
CA PRO A 1160 -50.97 -16.53 30.02
C PRO A 1160 -49.59 -15.89 29.77
N ALA A 1161 -48.96 -15.34 30.81
CA ALA A 1161 -47.58 -14.87 30.72
C ALA A 1161 -46.59 -16.05 30.58
N PRO A 1162 -45.53 -15.94 29.76
CA PRO A 1162 -44.47 -16.94 29.70
C PRO A 1162 -43.62 -16.94 30.98
N VAL A 1163 -43.12 -18.12 31.33
CA VAL A 1163 -42.31 -18.37 32.53
C VAL A 1163 -40.99 -17.59 32.46
N VAL A 1164 -40.76 -16.70 33.44
CA VAL A 1164 -39.41 -16.21 33.75
C VAL A 1164 -38.78 -17.14 34.78
N THR A 1165 -37.85 -17.98 34.35
CA THR A 1165 -36.97 -18.70 35.26
C THR A 1165 -35.96 -17.72 35.87
N SER A 1166 -35.92 -17.67 37.20
CA SER A 1166 -35.04 -16.75 37.93
C SER A 1166 -33.59 -17.23 37.96
N LYS A 1167 -32.71 -16.39 37.43
CA LYS A 1167 -31.33 -16.08 37.89
C LYS A 1167 -30.46 -17.20 38.49
N ASN A 1168 -29.38 -17.47 37.74
CA ASN A 1168 -28.01 -17.82 38.16
C ASN A 1168 -27.68 -17.82 39.66
N ASN A 1169 -26.94 -18.86 40.07
CA ASN A 1169 -26.20 -18.92 41.33
C ASN A 1169 -25.16 -17.79 41.43
N LEU A 1170 -25.33 -16.87 42.39
CA LEU A 1170 -24.30 -15.90 42.81
C LEU A 1170 -23.88 -16.06 44.29
N ASN A 1171 -24.36 -17.11 44.96
CA ASN A 1171 -24.28 -17.30 46.42
C ASN A 1171 -22.88 -17.68 46.98
N ASN A 1172 -21.76 -17.22 46.39
CA ASN A 1172 -20.44 -17.39 47.00
C ASN A 1172 -19.33 -16.43 46.53
N ILE A 1173 -19.61 -15.13 46.43
CA ILE A 1173 -18.57 -14.11 46.15
C ILE A 1173 -18.02 -13.55 47.48
N SER A 1174 -16.74 -13.80 47.73
CA SER A 1174 -16.03 -13.33 48.93
C SER A 1174 -15.95 -11.79 48.98
N PRO A 1175 -16.06 -11.15 50.18
CA PRO A 1175 -15.82 -9.72 50.38
C PRO A 1175 -14.45 -9.21 49.87
N SER A 1176 -13.48 -10.10 49.67
CA SER A 1176 -12.20 -9.78 49.05
C SER A 1176 -12.29 -9.35 47.57
N VAL A 1177 -13.35 -9.71 46.85
CA VAL A 1177 -13.54 -9.34 45.43
C VAL A 1177 -13.97 -7.89 45.30
N VAL A 1178 -14.95 -7.45 46.09
CA VAL A 1178 -15.48 -6.07 46.10
C VAL A 1178 -14.36 -5.08 46.44
N SER A 1179 -13.66 -5.32 47.56
CA SER A 1179 -12.54 -4.47 48.01
C SER A 1179 -11.32 -4.48 47.09
N SER A 1180 -11.20 -5.44 46.17
CA SER A 1180 -10.17 -5.45 45.12
C SER A 1180 -10.60 -4.62 43.90
N ILE A 1181 -11.85 -4.70 43.48
CA ILE A 1181 -12.42 -3.91 42.38
C ILE A 1181 -12.50 -2.42 42.75
N GLU A 1182 -12.84 -2.09 44.01
CA GLU A 1182 -12.82 -0.71 44.52
C GLU A 1182 -11.44 -0.04 44.38
N LYS A 1183 -10.35 -0.81 44.51
CA LYS A 1183 -8.96 -0.35 44.39
C LYS A 1183 -8.46 -0.20 42.94
N LEU A 1184 -9.24 -0.57 41.93
CA LEU A 1184 -8.87 -0.34 40.52
C LEU A 1184 -9.14 1.13 40.11
N PRO A 1185 -8.28 1.78 39.31
CA PRO A 1185 -8.51 3.15 38.84
C PRO A 1185 -9.70 3.22 37.86
N ASN A 1186 -10.39 4.37 37.85
CA ASN A 1186 -11.64 4.59 37.10
C ASN A 1186 -11.45 4.85 35.59
N ASN A 1187 -10.34 4.40 35.02
CA ASN A 1187 -9.97 4.54 33.60
C ASN A 1187 -9.17 3.33 33.08
N LEU A 1188 -9.36 2.16 33.72
CA LEU A 1188 -8.64 0.94 33.38
C LEU A 1188 -8.94 0.52 31.93
N LYS A 1189 -7.88 0.36 31.13
CA LYS A 1189 -7.92 0.04 29.70
C LYS A 1189 -6.89 -1.03 29.34
N ILE A 1190 -6.89 -1.43 28.07
CA ILE A 1190 -5.96 -2.42 27.52
C ILE A 1190 -4.48 -2.08 27.83
N ASN A 1191 -3.67 -3.11 28.06
CA ASN A 1191 -2.26 -3.06 28.48
C ASN A 1191 -1.99 -2.53 29.90
N THR A 1192 -3.00 -2.47 30.77
CA THR A 1192 -2.79 -2.18 32.21
C THR A 1192 -2.57 -3.46 33.01
N SER A 1193 -1.61 -3.50 33.93
CA SER A 1193 -1.37 -4.63 34.84
C SER A 1193 -1.59 -4.28 36.32
N SER A 1194 -2.23 -5.17 37.07
CA SER A 1194 -2.45 -5.06 38.52
C SER A 1194 -2.97 -6.38 39.11
N SER A 1195 -2.59 -6.70 40.34
CA SER A 1195 -3.07 -7.88 41.08
C SER A 1195 -4.59 -7.96 41.20
N ASN A 1196 -5.26 -6.82 41.19
CA ASN A 1196 -6.71 -6.72 41.39
C ASN A 1196 -7.51 -6.97 40.09
N ILE A 1197 -6.84 -7.06 38.93
CA ILE A 1197 -7.49 -7.28 37.63
C ILE A 1197 -8.07 -8.69 37.54
N LYS A 1198 -7.48 -9.68 38.22
CA LYS A 1198 -8.05 -11.02 38.37
C LYS A 1198 -9.45 -11.00 38.99
N SER A 1199 -9.71 -10.10 39.94
CA SER A 1199 -11.03 -9.95 40.56
C SER A 1199 -12.07 -9.40 39.57
N LEU A 1200 -11.68 -8.46 38.71
CA LEU A 1200 -12.53 -7.97 37.63
C LEU A 1200 -12.78 -9.05 36.57
N GLN A 1201 -11.73 -9.76 36.14
CA GLN A 1201 -11.86 -10.85 35.16
C GLN A 1201 -12.75 -11.99 35.69
N LYS A 1202 -12.59 -12.39 36.96
CA LYS A 1202 -13.46 -13.39 37.61
C LYS A 1202 -14.91 -12.89 37.67
N PHE A 1203 -15.14 -11.63 38.02
CA PHE A 1203 -16.47 -11.05 37.98
C PHE A 1203 -17.08 -11.11 36.56
N LEU A 1204 -16.30 -10.81 35.52
CA LEU A 1204 -16.77 -10.82 34.13
C LEU A 1204 -17.06 -12.23 33.61
N SER A 1205 -16.25 -13.23 33.96
CA SER A 1205 -16.54 -14.65 33.64
C SER A 1205 -17.80 -15.16 34.35
N ASP A 1206 -18.02 -14.72 35.60
CA ASP A 1206 -19.12 -15.22 36.42
C ASP A 1206 -20.47 -14.52 36.11
N SER A 1207 -20.43 -13.26 35.67
CA SER A 1207 -21.62 -12.41 35.51
C SER A 1207 -22.07 -12.18 34.06
N SER A 1208 -21.29 -12.61 33.06
CA SER A 1208 -21.70 -12.66 31.65
C SER A 1208 -21.61 -14.09 31.11
N SER A 1209 -22.67 -14.56 30.47
CA SER A 1209 -22.72 -15.88 29.81
C SER A 1209 -22.42 -15.81 28.30
N GLY A 1210 -22.00 -14.66 27.80
CA GLY A 1210 -21.73 -14.40 26.39
C GLY A 1210 -20.43 -15.03 25.88
N PRO A 1211 -20.23 -15.09 24.55
CA PRO A 1211 -19.06 -15.72 23.94
C PRO A 1211 -17.73 -15.06 24.35
N LYS A 1212 -17.68 -13.75 24.63
CA LYS A 1212 -16.44 -13.07 25.01
C LYS A 1212 -16.09 -13.36 26.48
N ALA A 1213 -17.06 -13.45 27.37
CA ALA A 1213 -16.84 -13.90 28.75
C ALA A 1213 -16.38 -15.37 28.83
N LYS A 1214 -16.96 -16.28 28.03
CA LYS A 1214 -16.50 -17.67 27.91
C LYS A 1214 -15.09 -17.81 27.35
N ALA A 1215 -14.71 -16.95 26.40
CA ALA A 1215 -13.33 -16.91 25.89
C ALA A 1215 -12.33 -16.45 26.98
N LEU A 1216 -12.71 -15.46 27.80
CA LEU A 1216 -11.91 -15.03 28.96
C LEU A 1216 -11.76 -16.14 30.01
N GLU A 1217 -12.83 -16.89 30.30
CA GLU A 1217 -12.80 -18.03 31.22
C GLU A 1217 -11.85 -19.14 30.71
N LYS A 1218 -11.97 -19.53 29.44
CA LYS A 1218 -11.12 -20.57 28.81
C LYS A 1218 -9.63 -20.21 28.80
N HIS A 1219 -9.29 -18.92 28.67
CA HIS A 1219 -7.90 -18.46 28.58
C HIS A 1219 -7.23 -18.24 29.97
N GLY A 1220 -8.01 -18.29 31.05
CA GLY A 1220 -7.52 -18.15 32.43
C GLY A 1220 -7.28 -16.72 32.89
N LEU A 1221 -7.32 -16.53 34.22
CA LEU A 1221 -7.25 -15.22 34.85
C LEU A 1221 -5.80 -14.75 35.03
N THR A 1222 -5.50 -13.55 34.53
CA THR A 1222 -4.15 -12.95 34.52
C THR A 1222 -4.13 -11.64 35.32
N ASN A 1223 -2.95 -11.14 35.65
CA ASN A 1223 -2.82 -9.81 36.26
C ASN A 1223 -2.97 -8.67 35.22
N ASN A 1224 -3.33 -8.95 33.96
CA ASN A 1224 -3.23 -8.02 32.84
C ASN A 1224 -4.60 -7.78 32.18
N PHE A 1225 -4.95 -6.51 31.95
CA PHE A 1225 -6.13 -6.13 31.16
C PHE A 1225 -5.80 -6.28 29.67
N GLY A 1226 -5.97 -7.49 29.14
CA GLY A 1226 -5.73 -7.81 27.73
C GLY A 1226 -6.96 -7.61 26.83
N PRO A 1227 -6.84 -7.93 25.53
CA PRO A 1227 -7.94 -7.87 24.57
C PRO A 1227 -9.21 -8.61 25.06
N LEU A 1228 -9.06 -9.84 25.56
CA LEU A 1228 -10.17 -10.64 26.09
C LEU A 1228 -10.88 -9.97 27.27
N THR A 1229 -10.15 -9.30 28.17
CA THR A 1229 -10.75 -8.56 29.29
C THR A 1229 -11.53 -7.33 28.80
N LYS A 1230 -11.00 -6.60 27.80
CA LYS A 1230 -11.69 -5.49 27.15
C LYS A 1230 -13.00 -5.95 26.49
N SER A 1231 -12.95 -7.03 25.71
CA SER A 1231 -14.13 -7.57 25.02
C SER A 1231 -15.19 -8.12 25.98
N ALA A 1232 -14.79 -8.82 27.04
CA ALA A 1232 -15.72 -9.28 28.07
C ALA A 1232 -16.35 -8.12 28.86
N LEU A 1233 -15.59 -7.05 29.15
CA LEU A 1233 -16.14 -5.86 29.81
C LEU A 1233 -17.12 -5.10 28.90
N ALA A 1234 -16.84 -4.99 27.60
CA ALA A 1234 -17.75 -4.37 26.63
C ALA A 1234 -19.05 -5.19 26.46
N GLU A 1235 -18.95 -6.51 26.38
CA GLU A 1235 -20.09 -7.44 26.35
C GLU A 1235 -20.97 -7.27 27.61
N TRP A 1236 -20.33 -7.21 28.78
CA TRP A 1236 -21.02 -6.99 30.06
C TRP A 1236 -21.66 -5.60 30.18
N GLN A 1237 -20.97 -4.54 29.74
CA GLN A 1237 -21.51 -3.18 29.69
C GLN A 1237 -22.77 -3.12 28.81
N LYS A 1238 -22.73 -3.70 27.61
CA LYS A 1238 -23.88 -3.78 26.70
C LYS A 1238 -25.07 -4.50 27.37
N ALA A 1239 -24.82 -5.62 28.03
CA ALA A 1239 -25.85 -6.39 28.74
C ALA A 1239 -26.45 -5.64 29.95
N ASN A 1240 -25.78 -4.64 30.50
CA ASN A 1240 -26.21 -3.86 31.67
C ASN A 1240 -26.66 -2.42 31.34
N GLY A 1241 -26.93 -2.13 30.06
CA GLY A 1241 -27.42 -0.81 29.62
C GLY A 1241 -26.39 0.32 29.75
N LEU A 1242 -25.10 0.00 29.68
CA LEU A 1242 -23.99 0.96 29.71
C LEU A 1242 -23.35 1.08 28.32
N LYS A 1243 -22.61 2.17 28.09
CA LYS A 1243 -21.76 2.32 26.90
C LYS A 1243 -20.74 1.17 26.86
N ALA A 1244 -20.76 0.40 25.78
CA ALA A 1244 -19.94 -0.80 25.59
C ALA A 1244 -18.53 -0.48 25.07
N ASP A 1245 -17.80 0.41 25.76
CA ASP A 1245 -16.46 0.86 25.36
C ASP A 1245 -15.31 -0.05 25.82
N GLY A 1246 -15.60 -1.03 26.68
CA GLY A 1246 -14.61 -1.94 27.27
C GLY A 1246 -13.67 -1.27 28.27
N ILE A 1247 -14.03 -0.10 28.80
CA ILE A 1247 -13.24 0.69 29.77
C ILE A 1247 -13.89 0.59 31.14
N LEU A 1248 -13.10 0.40 32.21
CA LEU A 1248 -13.63 0.46 33.58
C LEU A 1248 -13.82 1.91 34.05
N GLY A 1249 -14.79 2.60 33.46
CA GLY A 1249 -15.17 3.97 33.84
C GLY A 1249 -15.88 4.07 35.20
N PRO A 1250 -16.07 5.28 35.77
CA PRO A 1250 -16.73 5.47 37.06
C PRO A 1250 -18.15 4.88 37.10
N LYS A 1251 -18.94 5.06 36.03
CA LYS A 1251 -20.31 4.53 35.90
C LYS A 1251 -20.32 3.00 35.85
N THR A 1252 -19.42 2.40 35.07
CA THR A 1252 -19.29 0.94 34.96
C THR A 1252 -18.87 0.32 36.29
N LYS A 1253 -17.86 0.89 36.95
CA LYS A 1253 -17.40 0.45 38.27
C LYS A 1253 -18.49 0.57 39.34
N ALA A 1254 -19.23 1.69 39.36
CA ALA A 1254 -20.35 1.87 40.27
C ALA A 1254 -21.46 0.81 40.05
N LYS A 1255 -21.76 0.46 38.78
CA LYS A 1255 -22.74 -0.58 38.45
C LYS A 1255 -22.29 -1.97 38.87
N ILE A 1256 -21.00 -2.29 38.72
CA ILE A 1256 -20.41 -3.56 39.19
C ILE A 1256 -20.53 -3.67 40.71
N ILE A 1257 -20.22 -2.59 41.45
CA ILE A 1257 -20.34 -2.55 42.92
C ILE A 1257 -21.82 -2.63 43.36
N GLU A 1258 -22.74 -1.96 42.66
CA GLU A 1258 -24.19 -2.07 42.92
C GLU A 1258 -24.71 -3.50 42.75
N ILE A 1259 -24.15 -4.26 41.81
CA ILE A 1259 -24.53 -5.66 41.55
C ILE A 1259 -23.86 -6.62 42.55
N LEU A 1260 -22.63 -6.35 42.98
CA LEU A 1260 -21.92 -7.15 43.98
C LEU A 1260 -22.41 -6.94 45.42
N ASN A 1261 -23.12 -5.84 45.69
CA ASN A 1261 -23.72 -5.52 46.99
C ASN A 1261 -25.19 -5.95 47.13
N LYS A 1262 -25.74 -6.69 46.15
CA LYS A 1262 -27.12 -7.22 46.13
C LYS A 1262 -27.15 -8.74 46.18
#